data_AF-A0AAW0R930-F1
#
_entry.id   AF-A0AAW0R930-F1
#
_cell.length_a   1.000
_cell.length_b   1.000
_cell.length_c   1.000
_cell.angle_alpha   90.00
_cell.angle_beta   90.00
_cell.angle_gamma   90.00
#
_symmetry.space_group_name_H-M   'P 1'
#
loop_
_entity.id
_entity.type
_entity.pdbx_description
1 polymer ?
#
loop_
_entity_poly.entity_id
_entity_poly.type
_entity_poly.pdbx_seq_one_letter_code
_entity_poly.pdbx_strand_id
1 'polypeptide(L)'
;MQNNILAVPFRKGTAQSLSTAVRQYISTKYDQHPDMFRQDLEVIDALQRDAVNVREAHQSGVKKLQAYAAQLVWMGGKFPIDIGADFTWYPALGYNTERPIVHNNLKFELANILYNLAALYSQLAIASNRSATEGLKTAASYFSLSAGVLKHLKNEVITELRTTPPEDMDEHTLESLMQLQLAQSQECFWQKAVMDGYKDASIAKLAARVSDLYNTAGEAAMRSEAISSSWIHHMSAKHHHFAAAAQYRAAKRKYGEEVARLQDAVACVSEGLKETRGGYLSKIVVDDLNGLKKRVEEDLKRAEKDNDMIFLNIVPPKSELKVLDRANMALARVPPEVASPLDHLGEKCEFGPALFTKLVPYSVHIAVSIYEERRDRLVNQNIISELEVLNERIHEILSSLNLPGSIQAFEKPLGLPGTLVQHAEEIRQADAISRLQRSFADIDKLRAADIAVFEEGRELLQAEEEEDIRLSRRYGTERWARPESRVEQSQGAKLWNQVAEAEGWFGNSASSDGVVRDKFRAIEPILAVLAGSDRGIMDFVPSSRRTEIPESLKPTIGRLRSAYNDVTRLESRRRRKAEALREKAKSDDIKSDILAEAARLERSQAVATAIVPAHFEDFFEKRLDLLYEPDLELVQKEAAEQEKLINDLIRVNREFESQKKIVGDKGNREREQALQKLENAYYKYKELVSNVEVGRKFYNDLSRIVGGFRDGARSFVTERRREARMIEDDINMPPLHGLSLDHQQQHQAAQNYAPVQIQQQQQQAQQSQQQQPPPQRQSVHSPAEARIQSWAPPAETVAPQPQPPRANPMQAMWNPEMGIKFGGGPAPSGAPGQGAPKSGQNTWDPKAGIRFG
;
A
#
# COMPACT_ATOMS: atom_id res chain seq x y z
N MET A 1 33.63 0.76 -32.15
CA MET A 1 34.14 2.01 -31.56
C MET A 1 34.96 1.64 -30.33
N GLN A 2 36.28 1.57 -30.43
CA GLN A 2 37.13 1.43 -29.24
C GLN A 2 37.38 2.86 -28.76
N ASN A 3 36.82 3.25 -27.62
CA ASN A 3 36.99 4.57 -27.03
C ASN A 3 37.78 4.45 -25.71
N ASN A 4 38.62 5.43 -25.40
CA ASN A 4 39.41 5.49 -24.16
C ASN A 4 38.56 5.85 -22.91
N ILE A 5 37.24 5.82 -23.03
CA ILE A 5 36.25 6.32 -22.06
C ILE A 5 35.08 5.34 -22.04
N LEU A 6 34.62 4.97 -20.84
CA LEU A 6 33.47 4.08 -20.60
C LEU A 6 32.16 4.87 -20.62
N ALA A 7 31.15 4.33 -21.29
CA ALA A 7 29.78 4.85 -21.28
C ALA A 7 28.91 4.02 -20.34
N VAL A 8 27.98 4.66 -19.63
CA VAL A 8 26.90 3.93 -18.95
C VAL A 8 25.91 3.40 -20.01
N PRO A 9 25.66 2.07 -20.08
CA PRO A 9 24.70 1.50 -21.02
C PRO A 9 23.26 1.85 -20.62
N PHE A 10 22.34 1.86 -21.59
CA PHE A 10 20.91 2.03 -21.32
C PHE A 10 20.31 0.74 -20.75
N ARG A 11 19.43 0.86 -19.74
CA ARG A 11 18.48 -0.20 -19.38
C ARG A 11 17.43 -0.31 -20.46
N LYS A 12 16.97 -1.53 -20.72
CA LYS A 12 15.90 -1.78 -21.70
C LYS A 12 14.60 -1.92 -20.93
N GLY A 13 13.63 -1.05 -21.20
CA GLY A 13 12.27 -1.19 -20.69
C GLY A 13 11.34 -1.76 -21.75
N THR A 14 10.27 -2.41 -21.30
CA THR A 14 9.13 -2.77 -22.17
C THR A 14 8.03 -1.75 -21.94
N ALA A 15 7.61 -1.05 -23.00
CA ALA A 15 6.49 -0.11 -22.89
C ALA A 15 5.20 -0.89 -22.62
N GLN A 16 4.55 -0.60 -21.50
CA GLN A 16 3.24 -1.15 -21.14
C GLN A 16 2.22 -0.02 -21.08
N SER A 17 0.94 -0.37 -20.95
CA SER A 17 -0.15 0.60 -20.83
C SER A 17 -0.33 0.99 -19.36
N LEU A 18 0.38 2.03 -18.91
CA LEU A 18 0.22 2.60 -17.58
C LEU A 18 -1.22 3.10 -17.37
N SER A 19 -1.87 3.58 -18.43
CA SER A 19 -3.26 4.01 -18.42
C SER A 19 -4.22 2.91 -17.95
N THR A 20 -3.98 1.64 -18.28
CA THR A 20 -4.87 0.53 -17.88
C THR A 20 -4.89 0.35 -16.37
N ALA A 21 -3.72 0.31 -15.75
CA ALA A 21 -3.57 0.20 -14.31
C ALA A 21 -4.16 1.43 -13.60
N VAL A 22 -3.81 2.64 -14.06
CA VAL A 22 -4.36 3.88 -13.50
C VAL A 22 -5.89 3.93 -13.64
N ARG A 23 -6.45 3.53 -14.78
CA ARG A 23 -7.91 3.50 -15.02
C ARG A 23 -8.61 2.51 -14.09
N GLN A 24 -8.06 1.31 -13.93
CA GLN A 24 -8.60 0.30 -13.01
C GLN A 24 -8.51 0.77 -11.56
N TYR A 25 -7.40 1.40 -11.18
CA TYR A 25 -7.20 1.92 -9.84
C TYR A 25 -8.19 3.07 -9.55
N ILE A 26 -8.36 4.02 -10.48
CA ILE A 26 -9.39 5.07 -10.39
C ILE A 26 -10.78 4.45 -10.23
N SER A 27 -11.14 3.48 -11.07
CA SER A 27 -12.46 2.86 -11.04
C SER A 27 -12.78 2.10 -9.75
N THR A 28 -11.77 1.57 -9.06
CA THR A 28 -11.95 0.69 -7.89
C THR A 28 -11.79 1.45 -6.58
N LYS A 29 -10.88 2.42 -6.52
CA LYS A 29 -10.47 3.10 -5.29
C LYS A 29 -10.96 4.54 -5.19
N TYR A 30 -11.38 5.17 -6.29
CA TYR A 30 -11.87 6.54 -6.29
C TYR A 30 -13.36 6.61 -6.62
N ASP A 31 -14.05 7.61 -6.06
CA ASP A 31 -15.46 7.95 -6.36
C ASP A 31 -15.59 8.78 -7.66
N GLN A 32 -14.56 8.76 -8.51
CA GLN A 32 -14.46 9.54 -9.74
C GLN A 32 -14.37 8.59 -10.94
N HIS A 33 -15.19 8.82 -11.98
CA HIS A 33 -15.19 7.95 -13.17
C HIS A 33 -13.90 8.14 -13.99
N PRO A 34 -13.19 7.07 -14.40
CA PRO A 34 -11.91 7.18 -15.08
C PRO A 34 -11.94 7.98 -16.39
N ASP A 35 -13.08 8.00 -17.09
CA ASP A 35 -13.23 8.73 -18.36
C ASP A 35 -13.08 10.26 -18.21
N MET A 36 -13.19 10.81 -16.99
CA MET A 36 -12.87 12.22 -16.74
C MET A 36 -11.39 12.55 -17.00
N PHE A 37 -10.53 11.53 -16.99
CA PHE A 37 -9.08 11.65 -17.14
C PHE A 37 -8.58 11.01 -18.44
N ARG A 38 -9.47 10.77 -19.42
CA ARG A 38 -9.10 10.08 -20.68
C ARG A 38 -7.90 10.74 -21.38
N GLN A 39 -7.89 12.07 -21.46
CA GLN A 39 -6.78 12.81 -22.06
C GLN A 39 -5.48 12.66 -21.26
N ASP A 40 -5.56 12.70 -19.92
CA ASP A 40 -4.40 12.51 -19.05
C ASP A 40 -3.81 11.10 -19.18
N LEU A 41 -4.68 10.09 -19.31
CA LEU A 41 -4.33 8.69 -19.53
C LEU A 41 -3.62 8.47 -20.88
N GLU A 42 -4.08 9.14 -21.94
CA GLU A 42 -3.41 9.08 -23.26
C GLU A 42 -2.03 9.74 -23.24
N VAL A 43 -1.92 10.88 -22.55
CA VAL A 43 -0.65 11.63 -22.45
C VAL A 43 0.40 10.86 -21.64
N ILE A 44 0.02 10.24 -20.51
CA ILE A 44 0.99 9.50 -19.70
C ILE A 44 1.55 8.27 -20.44
N ASP A 45 0.72 7.54 -21.20
CA ASP A 45 1.17 6.41 -22.03
C ASP A 45 2.09 6.87 -23.17
N ALA A 46 1.80 8.03 -23.76
CA ALA A 46 2.67 8.62 -24.78
C ALA A 46 4.04 9.00 -24.21
N LEU A 47 4.05 9.67 -23.05
CA LEU A 47 5.29 10.05 -22.35
C LEU A 47 6.11 8.83 -21.94
N GLN A 48 5.47 7.78 -21.40
CA GLN A 48 6.15 6.54 -21.07
C GLN A 48 6.78 5.90 -22.31
N ARG A 49 6.00 5.75 -23.38
CA ARG A 49 6.48 5.17 -24.64
C ARG A 49 7.66 5.96 -25.21
N ASP A 50 7.60 7.29 -25.16
CA ASP A 50 8.66 8.15 -25.62
C ASP A 50 9.93 8.02 -24.79
N ALA A 51 9.80 7.95 -23.46
CA ALA A 51 10.91 7.84 -22.52
C ALA A 51 11.59 6.47 -22.57
N VAL A 52 10.82 5.37 -22.57
CA VAL A 52 11.32 3.99 -22.61
C VAL A 52 12.04 3.67 -23.94
N ASN A 53 11.66 4.35 -25.03
CA ASN A 53 12.29 4.19 -26.34
C ASN A 53 13.54 5.06 -26.55
N VAL A 54 13.95 5.88 -25.58
CA VAL A 54 15.23 6.59 -25.64
C VAL A 54 16.38 5.59 -25.48
N ARG A 55 16.96 5.18 -26.60
CA ARG A 55 18.05 4.18 -26.67
C ARG A 55 19.27 4.65 -27.46
N GLU A 56 19.27 5.91 -27.88
CA GLU A 56 20.33 6.50 -28.69
C GLU A 56 20.81 7.82 -28.09
N ALA A 57 22.07 8.15 -28.33
CA ALA A 57 22.73 9.35 -27.84
C ALA A 57 22.27 10.60 -28.61
N HIS A 58 21.07 11.10 -28.30
CA HIS A 58 20.52 12.31 -28.92
C HIS A 58 19.90 13.26 -27.88
N GLN A 59 20.11 14.57 -28.07
CA GLN A 59 19.69 15.60 -27.11
C GLN A 59 18.16 15.64 -26.90
N SER A 60 17.37 15.28 -27.92
CA SER A 60 15.92 15.20 -27.79
C SER A 60 15.45 14.16 -26.76
N GLY A 61 16.28 13.15 -26.46
CA GLY A 61 15.97 12.14 -25.44
C GLY A 61 15.99 12.70 -24.02
N VAL A 62 16.75 13.77 -23.76
CA VAL A 62 16.87 14.39 -22.43
C VAL A 62 15.51 14.89 -21.97
N LYS A 63 14.85 15.69 -22.81
CA LYS A 63 13.52 16.24 -22.51
C LYS A 63 12.45 15.16 -22.34
N LYS A 64 12.50 14.10 -23.16
CA LYS A 64 11.55 12.97 -23.07
C LYS A 64 11.65 12.26 -21.72
N LEU A 65 12.88 11.96 -21.27
CA LEU A 65 13.13 11.31 -19.98
C LEU A 65 12.76 12.24 -18.81
N GLN A 66 13.15 13.51 -18.87
CA GLN A 66 12.83 14.49 -17.81
C GLN A 66 11.33 14.75 -17.67
N ALA A 67 10.60 14.92 -18.78
CA ALA A 67 9.17 15.16 -18.75
C ALA A 67 8.40 13.98 -18.14
N TYR A 68 8.76 12.75 -18.51
CA TYR A 68 8.14 11.57 -17.93
C TYR A 68 8.50 11.38 -16.46
N ALA A 69 9.78 11.58 -16.09
CA ALA A 69 10.21 11.54 -14.69
C ALA A 69 9.45 12.56 -13.83
N ALA A 70 9.24 13.78 -14.33
CA ALA A 70 8.49 14.81 -13.63
C ALA A 70 7.03 14.40 -13.39
N GLN A 71 6.37 13.81 -14.39
CA GLN A 71 5.00 13.31 -14.24
C GLN A 71 4.92 12.13 -13.25
N LEU A 72 5.91 11.23 -13.22
CA LEU A 72 5.96 10.15 -12.23
C LEU A 72 6.09 10.68 -10.80
N VAL A 73 6.91 11.72 -10.59
CA VAL A 73 7.03 12.39 -9.27
C VAL A 73 5.69 13.03 -8.87
N TRP A 74 5.04 13.74 -9.79
CA TRP A 74 3.72 14.34 -9.55
C TRP A 74 2.64 13.30 -9.26
N MET A 75 2.61 12.20 -10.03
CA MET A 75 1.67 11.09 -9.81
C MET A 75 1.89 10.41 -8.45
N GLY A 76 3.12 10.37 -7.94
CA GLY A 76 3.42 9.85 -6.60
C GLY A 76 2.76 10.63 -5.46
N GLY A 77 2.29 11.87 -5.69
CA GLY A 77 1.48 12.62 -4.73
C GLY A 77 -0.02 12.27 -4.77
N LYS A 78 -0.48 11.63 -5.85
CA LYS A 78 -1.90 11.33 -6.09
C LYS A 78 -2.23 9.86 -5.87
N PHE A 79 -1.33 8.99 -6.29
CA PHE A 79 -1.44 7.53 -6.23
C PHE A 79 -0.42 6.96 -5.24
N PRO A 80 -0.69 5.79 -4.61
CA PRO A 80 0.34 5.08 -3.88
C PRO A 80 1.43 4.56 -4.82
N ILE A 81 2.52 4.05 -4.25
CA ILE A 81 3.66 3.52 -5.01
C ILE A 81 3.26 2.29 -5.84
N ASP A 82 2.31 1.48 -5.35
CA ASP A 82 1.82 0.23 -5.91
C ASP A 82 0.40 0.38 -6.51
N ILE A 83 0.32 0.82 -7.77
CA ILE A 83 -0.96 1.07 -8.45
C ILE A 83 -1.52 -0.12 -9.24
N GLY A 84 -0.79 -1.24 -9.29
CA GLY A 84 -1.15 -2.40 -10.12
C GLY A 84 -0.49 -2.40 -11.51
N ALA A 85 0.58 -1.63 -11.71
CA ALA A 85 1.30 -1.54 -12.98
C ALA A 85 2.65 -2.26 -12.91
N ASP A 86 2.79 -3.41 -13.59
CA ASP A 86 3.99 -4.25 -13.55
C ASP A 86 5.10 -3.76 -14.48
N PHE A 87 5.91 -2.81 -14.02
CA PHE A 87 7.01 -2.26 -14.82
C PHE A 87 8.10 -3.30 -15.07
N THR A 88 8.41 -3.59 -16.33
CA THR A 88 9.41 -4.60 -16.74
C THR A 88 10.65 -3.96 -17.33
N TRP A 89 11.80 -4.16 -16.67
CA TRP A 89 13.10 -3.62 -17.07
C TRP A 89 14.19 -4.68 -17.05
N TYR A 90 15.12 -4.57 -17.99
CA TYR A 90 16.31 -5.40 -18.08
C TYR A 90 17.51 -4.62 -17.52
N PRO A 91 18.30 -5.20 -16.61
CA PRO A 91 19.54 -4.59 -16.11
C PRO A 91 20.49 -4.18 -17.23
N ALA A 92 21.18 -3.06 -17.05
CA ALA A 92 22.17 -2.58 -18.01
C ALA A 92 23.58 -3.13 -17.71
N LEU A 93 23.83 -3.54 -16.47
CA LEU A 93 25.10 -4.07 -15.96
C LEU A 93 24.87 -5.40 -15.25
N GLY A 94 25.96 -6.13 -14.97
CA GLY A 94 25.93 -7.45 -14.34
C GLY A 94 25.85 -8.63 -15.31
N TYR A 95 25.71 -9.83 -14.76
CA TYR A 95 25.68 -11.08 -15.54
C TYR A 95 24.26 -11.45 -16.03
N ASN A 96 23.23 -10.82 -15.47
CA ASN A 96 21.82 -11.13 -15.70
C ASN A 96 21.10 -10.12 -16.62
N THR A 97 21.82 -9.50 -17.57
CA THR A 97 21.27 -8.44 -18.43
C THR A 97 20.12 -8.89 -19.36
N GLU A 98 19.95 -10.19 -19.58
CA GLU A 98 18.84 -10.76 -20.36
C GLU A 98 17.65 -11.17 -19.49
N ARG A 99 17.79 -11.16 -18.16
CA ARG A 99 16.71 -11.53 -17.24
C ARG A 99 15.87 -10.28 -16.91
N PRO A 100 14.55 -10.29 -17.16
CA PRO A 100 13.70 -9.17 -16.80
C PRO A 100 13.51 -9.08 -15.28
N ILE A 101 13.46 -7.85 -14.78
CA ILE A 101 13.02 -7.50 -13.43
C ILE A 101 11.66 -6.83 -13.57
N VAL A 102 10.68 -7.31 -12.80
CA VAL A 102 9.31 -6.81 -12.81
C VAL A 102 8.93 -6.34 -11.43
N HIS A 103 8.50 -5.07 -11.31
CA HIS A 103 7.99 -4.54 -10.06
C HIS A 103 6.76 -3.65 -10.28
N ASN A 104 5.72 -3.89 -9.48
CA ASN A 104 4.59 -2.98 -9.34
C ASN A 104 4.94 -1.82 -8.40
N ASN A 105 5.71 -0.86 -8.93
CA ASN A 105 6.25 0.23 -8.13
C ASN A 105 6.58 1.47 -8.99
N LEU A 106 5.89 2.58 -8.76
CA LEU A 106 6.13 3.84 -9.49
C LEU A 106 7.52 4.43 -9.25
N LYS A 107 8.11 4.23 -8.06
CA LYS A 107 9.49 4.65 -7.76
C LYS A 107 10.50 3.78 -8.49
N PHE A 108 10.19 2.51 -8.73
CA PHE A 108 11.01 1.65 -9.60
C PHE A 108 11.02 2.15 -11.03
N GLU A 109 9.86 2.51 -11.61
CA GLU A 109 9.81 3.13 -12.94
C GLU A 109 10.64 4.41 -12.99
N LEU A 110 10.45 5.31 -12.03
CA LEU A 110 11.21 6.57 -11.92
C LEU A 110 12.72 6.31 -11.85
N ALA A 111 13.15 5.33 -11.06
CA ALA A 111 14.55 4.96 -10.91
C ALA A 111 15.17 4.53 -12.25
N ASN A 112 14.47 3.70 -13.03
CA ASN A 112 14.92 3.25 -14.35
C ASN A 112 15.01 4.40 -15.36
N ILE A 113 14.04 5.32 -15.35
CA ILE A 113 14.04 6.50 -16.24
C ILE A 113 15.20 7.43 -15.91
N LEU A 114 15.47 7.69 -14.63
CA LEU A 114 16.61 8.51 -14.20
C LEU A 114 17.96 7.83 -14.47
N TYR A 115 18.04 6.50 -14.31
CA TYR A 115 19.22 5.75 -14.73
C TYR A 115 19.49 5.95 -16.23
N ASN A 116 18.46 5.82 -17.08
CA ASN A 116 18.59 6.05 -18.52
C ASN A 116 18.92 7.50 -18.86
N LEU A 117 18.49 8.49 -18.06
CA LEU A 117 18.91 9.88 -18.21
C LEU A 117 20.40 10.06 -17.91
N ALA A 118 20.91 9.42 -16.85
CA ALA A 118 22.33 9.40 -16.57
C ALA A 118 23.14 8.70 -17.69
N ALA A 119 22.63 7.58 -18.20
CA ALA A 119 23.21 6.88 -19.34
C ALA A 119 23.24 7.74 -20.61
N LEU A 120 22.16 8.47 -20.91
CA LEU A 120 22.09 9.38 -22.04
C LEU A 120 23.15 10.48 -21.93
N TYR A 121 23.29 11.12 -20.76
CA TYR A 121 24.33 12.12 -20.57
C TYR A 121 25.74 11.53 -20.73
N SER A 122 25.98 10.32 -20.24
CA SER A 122 27.26 9.62 -20.42
C SER A 122 27.58 9.40 -21.90
N GLN A 123 26.59 8.97 -22.70
CA GLN A 123 26.78 8.74 -24.13
C GLN A 123 26.90 10.04 -24.95
N LEU A 124 26.16 11.10 -24.60
CA LEU A 124 26.32 12.43 -25.20
C LEU A 124 27.71 13.01 -24.93
N ALA A 125 28.28 12.76 -23.75
CA ALA A 125 29.64 13.16 -23.41
C ALA A 125 30.68 12.48 -24.30
N ILE A 126 30.46 11.22 -24.65
CA ILE A 126 31.35 10.44 -25.53
C ILE A 126 31.18 10.84 -27.01
N ALA A 127 29.96 11.17 -27.44
CA ALA A 127 29.68 11.65 -28.78
C ALA A 127 30.21 13.07 -29.05
N SER A 128 30.56 13.82 -28.00
CA SER A 128 31.09 15.19 -28.11
C SER A 128 32.50 15.20 -28.71
N ASN A 129 32.81 16.23 -29.52
CA ASN A 129 34.13 16.35 -30.16
C ASN A 129 35.26 16.67 -29.16
N ARG A 130 36.04 15.66 -28.79
CA ARG A 130 37.16 15.79 -27.84
C ARG A 130 38.44 16.39 -28.42
N SER A 131 38.49 16.66 -29.73
CA SER A 131 39.65 17.30 -30.37
C SER A 131 39.65 18.82 -30.24
N ALA A 132 38.54 19.40 -29.77
CA ALA A 132 38.38 20.83 -29.56
C ALA A 132 38.11 21.13 -28.08
N THR A 133 38.62 22.26 -27.59
CA THR A 133 38.49 22.69 -26.19
C THR A 133 37.03 22.91 -25.76
N GLU A 134 36.20 23.43 -26.66
CA GLU A 134 34.75 23.60 -26.43
C GLU A 134 34.03 22.24 -26.32
N GLY A 135 34.38 21.27 -27.16
CA GLY A 135 33.77 19.93 -27.07
C GLY A 135 34.20 19.18 -25.80
N LEU A 136 35.42 19.41 -25.29
CA LEU A 136 35.84 18.90 -23.97
C LEU A 136 35.06 19.54 -22.81
N LYS A 137 34.75 20.84 -22.90
CA LYS A 137 33.91 21.54 -21.91
C LYS A 137 32.49 20.98 -21.91
N THR A 138 31.92 20.74 -23.08
CA THR A 138 30.61 20.12 -23.25
C THR A 138 30.59 18.68 -22.70
N ALA A 139 31.59 17.86 -23.06
CA ALA A 139 31.72 16.50 -22.53
C ALA A 139 31.86 16.49 -21.00
N ALA A 140 32.71 17.37 -20.44
CA ALA A 140 32.87 17.51 -19.00
C ALA A 140 31.55 17.87 -18.31
N SER A 141 30.75 18.74 -18.95
CA SER A 141 29.43 19.13 -18.44
C SER A 141 28.45 17.97 -18.43
N TYR A 142 28.35 17.21 -19.51
CA TYR A 142 27.48 16.04 -19.56
C TYR A 142 27.88 14.95 -18.56
N PHE A 143 29.18 14.68 -18.38
CA PHE A 143 29.64 13.78 -17.31
C PHE A 143 29.27 14.29 -15.90
N SER A 144 29.38 15.60 -15.64
CA SER A 144 28.94 16.21 -14.38
C SER A 144 27.43 16.07 -14.15
N LEU A 145 26.62 16.20 -15.21
CA LEU A 145 25.16 16.01 -15.15
C LEU A 145 24.80 14.54 -14.90
N SER A 146 25.47 13.61 -15.61
CA SER A 146 25.31 12.17 -15.39
C SER A 146 25.60 11.78 -13.93
N ALA A 147 26.73 12.24 -13.37
CA ALA A 147 27.07 12.04 -11.97
C ALA A 147 26.03 12.65 -11.01
N GLY A 148 25.47 13.82 -11.34
CA GLY A 148 24.42 14.46 -10.55
C GLY A 148 23.12 13.67 -10.53
N VAL A 149 22.67 13.16 -11.67
CA VAL A 149 21.47 12.32 -11.76
C VAL A 149 21.66 11.02 -10.97
N LEU A 150 22.83 10.36 -11.09
CA LEU A 150 23.15 9.16 -10.29
C LEU A 150 23.17 9.45 -8.77
N LYS A 151 23.67 10.61 -8.37
CA LYS A 151 23.66 11.04 -6.96
C LYS A 151 22.24 11.22 -6.43
N HIS A 152 21.37 11.89 -7.18
CA HIS A 152 19.97 12.09 -6.81
C HIS A 152 19.22 10.74 -6.76
N LEU A 153 19.45 9.88 -7.74
CA LEU A 153 18.93 8.51 -7.79
C LEU A 153 19.29 7.70 -6.53
N LYS A 154 20.57 7.71 -6.13
CA LYS A 154 21.08 7.01 -4.94
C LYS A 154 20.47 7.55 -3.64
N ASN A 155 20.42 8.87 -3.47
CA ASN A 155 20.10 9.48 -2.18
C ASN A 155 18.60 9.67 -1.93
N GLU A 156 17.82 9.93 -2.98
CA GLU A 156 16.41 10.33 -2.86
C GLU A 156 15.45 9.27 -3.40
N VAL A 157 15.73 8.68 -4.57
CA VAL A 157 14.77 7.77 -5.22
C VAL A 157 14.87 6.34 -4.72
N ILE A 158 16.10 5.80 -4.58
CA ILE A 158 16.32 4.42 -4.12
C ILE A 158 15.91 4.23 -2.65
N THR A 159 16.09 5.25 -1.82
CA THR A 159 15.69 5.24 -0.40
C THR A 159 14.16 5.17 -0.24
N GLU A 160 13.40 5.72 -1.18
CA GLU A 160 11.93 5.70 -1.21
C GLU A 160 11.34 4.44 -1.88
N LEU A 161 12.17 3.57 -2.47
CA LEU A 161 11.73 2.41 -3.24
C LEU A 161 10.94 1.39 -2.40
N ARG A 162 11.22 1.30 -1.08
CA ARG A 162 10.62 0.35 -0.12
C ARG A 162 10.75 -1.14 -0.50
N THR A 163 11.59 -1.46 -1.48
CA THR A 163 11.97 -2.82 -1.88
C THR A 163 13.49 -2.88 -2.07
N THR A 164 14.05 -4.09 -2.15
CA THR A 164 15.46 -4.27 -2.48
C THR A 164 15.75 -3.66 -3.86
N PRO A 165 16.76 -2.78 -3.99
CA PRO A 165 17.12 -2.21 -5.29
C PRO A 165 17.69 -3.30 -6.22
N PRO A 166 17.58 -3.15 -7.54
CA PRO A 166 18.26 -4.01 -8.50
C PRO A 166 19.77 -4.03 -8.27
N GLU A 167 20.43 -5.16 -8.57
CA GLU A 167 21.89 -5.32 -8.44
C GLU A 167 22.69 -4.22 -9.17
N ASP A 168 22.23 -3.78 -10.33
CA ASP A 168 22.86 -2.73 -11.14
C ASP A 168 22.53 -1.29 -10.67
N MET A 169 21.80 -1.17 -9.57
CA MET A 169 21.42 0.08 -8.91
C MET A 169 21.58 0.02 -7.39
N ASP A 170 22.36 -0.93 -6.88
CA ASP A 170 22.72 -0.98 -5.47
C ASP A 170 23.65 0.18 -5.08
N GLU A 171 23.89 0.34 -3.78
CA GLU A 171 24.68 1.46 -3.26
C GLU A 171 26.09 1.52 -3.85
N HIS A 172 26.76 0.38 -3.98
CA HIS A 172 28.14 0.30 -4.46
C HIS A 172 28.24 0.48 -5.97
N THR A 173 27.29 -0.05 -6.76
CA THR A 173 27.24 0.19 -8.21
C THR A 173 26.99 1.66 -8.50
N LEU A 174 26.00 2.28 -7.87
CA LEU A 174 25.70 3.71 -8.10
C LEU A 174 26.85 4.62 -7.66
N GLU A 175 27.53 4.30 -6.55
CA GLU A 175 28.72 5.03 -6.12
C GLU A 175 29.85 4.90 -7.15
N SER A 176 30.14 3.69 -7.62
CA SER A 176 31.16 3.45 -8.63
C SER A 176 30.87 4.22 -9.93
N LEU A 177 29.64 4.14 -10.44
CA LEU A 177 29.22 4.86 -11.64
C LEU A 177 29.32 6.37 -11.46
N MET A 178 28.87 6.91 -10.33
CA MET A 178 28.95 8.34 -10.04
C MET A 178 30.41 8.82 -10.04
N GLN A 179 31.30 8.11 -9.32
CA GLN A 179 32.72 8.47 -9.26
C GLN A 179 33.42 8.30 -10.61
N LEU A 180 33.05 7.28 -11.39
CA LEU A 180 33.54 7.09 -12.76
C LEU A 180 33.18 8.28 -13.66
N GLN A 181 31.92 8.73 -13.64
CA GLN A 181 31.50 9.90 -14.42
C GLN A 181 32.24 11.17 -13.96
N LEU A 182 32.47 11.35 -12.65
CA LEU A 182 33.28 12.47 -12.14
C LEU A 182 34.75 12.39 -12.58
N ALA A 183 35.35 11.20 -12.55
CA ALA A 183 36.71 10.97 -13.03
C ALA A 183 36.85 11.35 -14.51
N GLN A 184 35.91 10.92 -15.34
CA GLN A 184 35.86 11.22 -16.78
C GLN A 184 35.61 12.71 -17.05
N SER A 185 34.80 13.38 -16.22
CA SER A 185 34.62 14.84 -16.27
C SER A 185 35.92 15.59 -15.94
N GLN A 186 36.60 15.17 -14.87
CA GLN A 186 37.87 15.75 -14.45
C GLN A 186 38.97 15.50 -15.50
N GLU A 187 38.97 14.32 -16.13
CA GLU A 187 39.87 13.98 -17.26
C GLU A 187 39.67 14.93 -18.45
N CYS A 188 38.42 15.33 -18.75
CA CYS A 188 38.16 16.32 -19.79
C CYS A 188 38.76 17.70 -19.45
N PHE A 189 38.64 18.14 -18.19
CA PHE A 189 39.25 19.40 -17.74
C PHE A 189 40.78 19.33 -17.75
N TRP A 190 41.37 18.20 -17.39
CA TRP A 190 42.80 17.97 -17.51
C TRP A 190 43.25 18.04 -18.97
N GLN A 191 42.57 17.33 -19.88
CA GLN A 191 42.89 17.32 -21.31
C GLN A 191 42.79 18.74 -21.90
N LYS A 192 41.75 19.49 -21.52
CA LYS A 192 41.59 20.90 -21.90
C LYS A 192 42.75 21.76 -21.40
N ALA A 193 43.16 21.62 -20.14
CA ALA A 193 44.27 22.38 -19.58
C ALA A 193 45.62 22.07 -20.29
N VAL A 194 45.82 20.82 -20.71
CA VAL A 194 46.98 20.43 -21.53
C VAL A 194 46.93 21.11 -22.90
N MET A 195 45.77 21.13 -23.56
CA MET A 195 45.58 21.78 -24.87
C MET A 195 45.75 23.30 -24.81
N ASP A 196 45.25 23.93 -23.75
CA ASP A 196 45.36 25.38 -23.53
C ASP A 196 46.76 25.82 -23.08
N GLY A 197 47.72 24.89 -22.94
CA GLY A 197 49.09 25.20 -22.56
C GLY A 197 49.25 25.71 -21.12
N TYR A 198 48.44 25.20 -20.18
CA TYR A 198 48.54 25.58 -18.77
C TYR A 198 49.91 25.19 -18.19
N LYS A 199 50.30 25.84 -17.08
CA LYS A 199 51.55 25.52 -16.37
C LYS A 199 51.53 24.06 -15.90
N ASP A 200 52.66 23.37 -16.02
CA ASP A 200 52.83 21.96 -15.63
C ASP A 200 52.38 21.68 -14.19
N ALA A 201 52.63 22.61 -13.25
CA ALA A 201 52.15 22.50 -11.87
C ALA A 201 50.62 22.43 -11.76
N SER A 202 49.88 23.17 -12.58
CA SER A 202 48.41 23.12 -12.59
C SER A 202 47.91 21.82 -13.23
N ILE A 203 48.55 21.39 -14.31
CA ILE A 203 48.24 20.12 -14.99
C ILE A 203 48.48 18.94 -14.05
N ALA A 204 49.56 18.95 -13.27
CA ALA A 204 49.86 17.94 -12.26
C ALA A 204 48.77 17.85 -11.19
N LYS A 205 48.29 19.00 -10.68
CA LYS A 205 47.20 19.05 -9.68
C LYS A 205 45.88 18.49 -10.22
N LEU A 206 45.58 18.75 -11.49
CA LEU A 206 44.39 18.20 -12.16
C LEU A 206 44.53 16.69 -12.36
N ALA A 207 45.68 16.21 -12.84
CA ALA A 207 45.96 14.79 -13.06
C ALA A 207 45.90 13.98 -11.75
N ALA A 208 46.48 14.51 -10.66
CA ALA A 208 46.41 13.87 -9.35
C ALA A 208 44.95 13.68 -8.91
N ARG A 209 44.08 14.67 -9.15
CA ARG A 209 42.66 14.55 -8.82
C ARG A 209 41.91 13.54 -9.72
N VAL A 210 42.26 13.45 -11.01
CA VAL A 210 41.70 12.40 -11.90
C VAL A 210 42.04 11.02 -11.36
N SER A 211 43.30 10.83 -10.97
CA SER A 211 43.80 9.58 -10.40
C SER A 211 43.04 9.18 -9.13
N ASP A 212 42.84 10.11 -8.19
CA ASP A 212 42.07 9.87 -6.96
C ASP A 212 40.63 9.40 -7.28
N LEU A 213 39.94 10.07 -8.22
CA LEU A 213 38.55 9.75 -8.57
C LEU A 213 38.42 8.37 -9.23
N TYR A 214 39.34 7.99 -10.14
CA TYR A 214 39.34 6.65 -10.72
C TYR A 214 39.62 5.57 -9.68
N ASN A 215 40.49 5.83 -8.68
CA ASN A 215 40.72 4.89 -7.60
C ASN A 215 39.45 4.69 -6.76
N THR A 216 38.79 5.77 -6.34
CA THR A 216 37.53 5.68 -5.58
C THR A 216 36.44 4.96 -6.37
N ALA A 217 36.35 5.21 -7.68
CA ALA A 217 35.41 4.49 -8.55
C ALA A 217 35.70 2.98 -8.61
N GLY A 218 36.99 2.61 -8.69
CA GLY A 218 37.45 1.22 -8.67
C GLY A 218 37.24 0.52 -7.34
N GLU A 219 37.51 1.17 -6.21
CA GLU A 219 37.26 0.65 -4.86
C GLU A 219 35.78 0.34 -4.63
N ALA A 220 34.89 1.22 -5.08
CA ALA A 220 33.45 0.98 -5.06
C ALA A 220 33.05 -0.15 -6.02
N ALA A 221 33.64 -0.21 -7.21
CA ALA A 221 33.38 -1.26 -8.19
C ALA A 221 33.74 -2.66 -7.67
N MET A 222 34.82 -2.81 -6.91
CA MET A 222 35.23 -4.09 -6.32
C MET A 222 34.23 -4.65 -5.30
N ARG A 223 33.36 -3.81 -4.75
CA ARG A 223 32.29 -4.20 -3.81
C ARG A 223 30.94 -4.40 -4.48
N SER A 224 30.83 -4.06 -5.77
CA SER A 224 29.63 -4.25 -6.57
C SER A 224 29.69 -5.59 -7.28
N GLU A 225 28.55 -6.29 -7.31
CA GLU A 225 28.40 -7.53 -8.07
C GLU A 225 28.04 -7.27 -9.55
N ALA A 226 27.61 -6.06 -9.90
CA ALA A 226 27.17 -5.69 -11.24
C ALA A 226 28.29 -5.11 -12.13
N ILE A 227 29.32 -4.48 -11.55
CA ILE A 227 30.43 -3.90 -12.33
C ILE A 227 31.39 -5.00 -12.79
N SER A 228 31.53 -5.13 -14.11
CA SER A 228 32.42 -6.14 -14.71
C SER A 228 33.90 -5.92 -14.35
N SER A 229 34.68 -7.00 -14.28
CA SER A 229 36.13 -6.93 -14.07
C SER A 229 36.83 -6.07 -15.12
N SER A 230 36.33 -6.01 -16.36
CA SER A 230 36.89 -5.17 -17.41
C SER A 230 36.85 -3.67 -17.07
N TRP A 231 35.78 -3.22 -16.41
CA TRP A 231 35.64 -1.84 -15.95
C TRP A 231 36.54 -1.57 -14.75
N ILE A 232 36.68 -2.53 -13.83
CA ILE A 232 37.59 -2.43 -12.69
C ILE A 232 39.04 -2.27 -13.17
N HIS A 233 39.49 -3.11 -14.10
CA HIS A 233 40.82 -3.00 -14.70
C HIS A 233 41.00 -1.70 -15.49
N HIS A 234 39.97 -1.22 -16.19
CA HIS A 234 40.01 0.09 -16.86
C HIS A 234 40.20 1.24 -15.86
N MET A 235 39.45 1.26 -14.76
CA MET A 235 39.57 2.28 -13.73
C MET A 235 40.93 2.22 -13.04
N SER A 236 41.45 1.03 -12.71
CA SER A 236 42.80 0.84 -12.16
C SER A 236 43.88 1.35 -13.13
N ALA A 237 43.81 0.97 -14.40
CA ALA A 237 44.77 1.43 -15.42
C ALA A 237 44.76 2.95 -15.58
N LYS A 238 43.57 3.57 -15.60
CA LYS A 238 43.40 5.02 -15.64
C LYS A 238 43.91 5.71 -14.38
N HIS A 239 43.65 5.16 -13.20
CA HIS A 239 44.20 5.64 -11.94
C HIS A 239 45.74 5.74 -12.02
N HIS A 240 46.41 4.66 -12.40
CA HIS A 240 47.85 4.58 -12.54
C HIS A 240 48.41 5.47 -13.64
N HIS A 241 47.70 5.56 -14.79
CA HIS A 241 48.05 6.49 -15.88
C HIS A 241 48.11 7.93 -15.37
N PHE A 242 47.06 8.39 -14.68
CA PHE A 242 46.97 9.76 -14.20
C PHE A 242 47.87 10.04 -13.00
N ALA A 243 48.16 9.04 -12.16
CA ALA A 243 49.18 9.14 -11.11
C ALA A 243 50.57 9.43 -11.73
N ALA A 244 50.93 8.65 -12.76
CA ALA A 244 52.17 8.87 -13.48
C ALA A 244 52.20 10.21 -14.22
N ALA A 245 51.10 10.60 -14.88
CA ALA A 245 51.01 11.88 -15.56
C ALA A 245 51.15 13.07 -14.58
N ALA A 246 50.64 12.93 -13.35
CA ALA A 246 50.79 13.93 -12.31
C ALA A 246 52.26 14.09 -11.87
N GLN A 247 52.95 12.98 -11.61
CA GLN A 247 54.37 12.98 -11.23
C GLN A 247 55.27 13.48 -12.36
N TYR A 248 55.02 13.04 -13.59
CA TYR A 248 55.74 13.49 -14.79
C TYR A 248 55.67 15.02 -14.95
N ARG A 249 54.47 15.59 -14.79
CA ARG A 249 54.28 17.05 -14.89
C ARG A 249 54.88 17.80 -13.69
N ALA A 250 54.96 17.17 -12.52
CA ALA A 250 55.58 17.76 -11.34
C ALA A 250 57.12 17.74 -11.35
N ALA A 251 57.75 16.90 -12.18
CA ALA A 251 59.19 16.65 -12.16
C ALA A 251 60.07 17.85 -12.58
N LYS A 252 59.54 18.85 -13.30
CA LYS A 252 60.36 19.89 -13.98
C LYS A 252 60.92 21.03 -13.13
N ARG A 253 61.31 20.81 -11.86
CA ARG A 253 61.70 21.93 -10.97
C ARG A 253 63.02 21.80 -10.20
N LYS A 254 63.65 20.63 -10.08
CA LYS A 254 64.99 20.42 -9.47
C LYS A 254 65.57 19.05 -9.87
N TYR A 255 66.81 18.94 -10.37
CA TYR A 255 67.35 17.67 -10.93
C TYR A 255 67.29 16.44 -10.00
N GLY A 256 67.59 16.57 -8.70
CA GLY A 256 67.47 15.44 -7.76
C GLY A 256 66.01 15.00 -7.53
N GLU A 257 65.11 15.97 -7.30
CA GLU A 257 63.66 15.73 -7.12
C GLU A 257 62.99 15.27 -8.43
N GLU A 258 63.48 15.75 -9.57
CA GLU A 258 63.05 15.41 -10.92
C GLU A 258 63.27 13.93 -11.20
N VAL A 259 64.48 13.42 -10.93
CA VAL A 259 64.80 11.99 -11.06
C VAL A 259 63.88 11.15 -10.17
N ALA A 260 63.71 11.52 -8.90
CA ALA A 260 62.84 10.79 -7.97
C ALA A 260 61.37 10.74 -8.44
N ARG A 261 60.82 11.86 -8.93
CA ARG A 261 59.43 11.92 -9.45
C ARG A 261 59.27 11.18 -10.78
N LEU A 262 60.28 11.19 -11.65
CA LEU A 262 60.27 10.43 -12.90
C LEU A 262 60.37 8.93 -12.64
N GLN A 263 61.18 8.49 -11.66
CA GLN A 263 61.22 7.09 -11.22
C GLN A 263 59.86 6.63 -10.67
N ASP A 264 59.21 7.44 -9.84
CA ASP A 264 57.84 7.16 -9.35
C ASP A 264 56.83 7.11 -10.50
N ALA A 265 56.93 8.02 -11.48
CA ALA A 265 56.08 7.98 -12.67
C ALA A 265 56.26 6.69 -13.48
N VAL A 266 57.49 6.21 -13.70
CA VAL A 266 57.76 4.92 -14.38
C VAL A 266 57.18 3.75 -13.60
N ALA A 267 57.30 3.76 -12.27
CA ALA A 267 56.71 2.74 -11.40
C ALA A 267 55.18 2.72 -11.54
N CYS A 268 54.51 3.87 -11.43
CA CYS A 268 53.06 3.99 -11.61
C CYS A 268 52.59 3.49 -12.98
N VAL A 269 53.24 3.89 -14.09
CA VAL A 269 52.84 3.38 -15.42
C VAL A 269 53.08 1.87 -15.54
N SER A 270 54.16 1.36 -14.93
CA SER A 270 54.45 -0.07 -14.94
C SER A 270 53.41 -0.89 -14.18
N GLU A 271 52.88 -0.39 -13.06
CA GLU A 271 51.73 -0.98 -12.38
C GLU A 271 50.47 -0.94 -13.26
N GLY A 272 50.17 0.20 -13.89
CA GLY A 272 49.04 0.30 -14.83
C GLY A 272 49.14 -0.67 -16.02
N LEU A 273 50.35 -0.97 -16.49
CA LEU A 273 50.58 -1.98 -17.53
C LEU A 273 50.43 -3.42 -17.03
N LYS A 274 50.46 -3.71 -15.72
CA LYS A 274 50.16 -5.06 -15.22
C LYS A 274 48.70 -5.42 -15.43
N GLU A 275 47.81 -4.43 -15.42
CA GLU A 275 46.37 -4.61 -15.67
C GLU A 275 46.09 -5.16 -17.08
N THR A 276 47.03 -5.03 -18.03
CA THR A 276 46.86 -5.51 -19.42
C THR A 276 46.99 -7.03 -19.57
N ARG A 277 47.48 -7.74 -18.54
CA ARG A 277 47.80 -9.18 -18.61
C ARG A 277 46.58 -10.09 -18.81
N GLY A 278 45.37 -9.59 -18.54
CA GLY A 278 44.12 -10.33 -18.72
C GLY A 278 43.36 -10.06 -20.03
N GLY A 279 43.88 -9.22 -20.93
CA GLY A 279 43.19 -8.88 -22.19
C GLY A 279 41.92 -8.02 -22.02
N TYR A 280 41.63 -7.54 -20.81
CA TYR A 280 40.42 -6.79 -20.47
C TYR A 280 40.45 -5.31 -20.90
N LEU A 281 41.61 -4.78 -21.27
CA LEU A 281 41.80 -3.37 -21.62
C LEU A 281 41.75 -3.14 -23.12
N SER A 282 41.12 -2.04 -23.52
CA SER A 282 41.11 -1.61 -24.92
C SER A 282 42.53 -1.25 -25.41
N LYS A 283 42.82 -1.56 -26.67
CA LYS A 283 44.11 -1.28 -27.30
C LYS A 283 44.54 0.19 -27.16
N ILE A 284 43.60 1.13 -27.23
CA ILE A 284 43.88 2.57 -27.10
C ILE A 284 44.41 2.93 -25.72
N VAL A 285 43.84 2.38 -24.65
CA VAL A 285 44.32 2.62 -23.27
C VAL A 285 45.73 2.07 -23.10
N VAL A 286 45.98 0.88 -23.68
CA VAL A 286 47.30 0.23 -23.64
C VAL A 286 48.34 1.02 -24.43
N ASP A 287 48.00 1.50 -25.62
CA ASP A 287 48.87 2.32 -26.46
C ASP A 287 49.20 3.66 -25.78
N ASP A 288 48.23 4.28 -25.09
CA ASP A 288 48.43 5.52 -24.33
C ASP A 288 49.34 5.33 -23.11
N LEU A 289 49.17 4.24 -22.35
CA LEU A 289 50.07 3.85 -21.26
C LEU A 289 51.50 3.59 -21.76
N ASN A 290 51.67 2.84 -22.86
CA ASN A 290 52.99 2.61 -23.46
C ASN A 290 53.63 3.90 -23.99
N GLY A 291 52.83 4.78 -24.59
CA GLY A 291 53.28 6.10 -25.05
C GLY A 291 53.70 7.02 -23.91
N LEU A 292 52.99 6.99 -22.77
CA LEU A 292 53.42 7.69 -21.55
C LEU A 292 54.70 7.08 -20.99
N LYS A 293 54.78 5.75 -20.85
CA LYS A 293 55.98 5.04 -20.36
C LYS A 293 57.22 5.44 -21.13
N LYS A 294 57.17 5.36 -22.46
CA LYS A 294 58.30 5.70 -23.34
C LYS A 294 58.78 7.14 -23.10
N ARG A 295 57.87 8.11 -23.03
CA ARG A 295 58.21 9.52 -22.78
C ARG A 295 58.85 9.73 -21.41
N VAL A 296 58.28 9.11 -20.37
CA VAL A 296 58.82 9.23 -19.00
C VAL A 296 60.19 8.56 -18.89
N GLU A 297 60.41 7.40 -19.52
CA GLU A 297 61.71 6.71 -19.53
C GLU A 297 62.80 7.47 -20.30
N GLU A 298 62.45 8.10 -21.41
CA GLU A 298 63.37 8.96 -22.18
C GLU A 298 63.80 10.19 -21.36
N ASP A 299 62.84 10.87 -20.73
CA ASP A 299 63.12 12.02 -19.86
C ASP A 299 63.86 11.62 -18.58
N LEU A 300 63.57 10.43 -18.01
CA LEU A 300 64.30 9.90 -16.86
C LEU A 300 65.78 9.66 -17.19
N LYS A 301 66.08 8.98 -18.30
CA LYS A 301 67.46 8.75 -18.74
C LYS A 301 68.23 10.06 -18.95
N ARG A 302 67.55 11.08 -19.47
CA ARG A 302 68.12 12.41 -19.62
C ARG A 302 68.40 13.06 -18.27
N ALA A 303 67.42 13.08 -17.36
CA ALA A 303 67.55 13.70 -16.05
C ALA A 303 68.62 13.01 -15.19
N GLU A 304 68.70 11.68 -15.22
CA GLU A 304 69.74 10.88 -14.55
C GLU A 304 71.12 11.24 -15.09
N LYS A 305 71.29 11.25 -16.42
CA LYS A 305 72.56 11.63 -17.05
C LYS A 305 72.99 13.05 -16.68
N ASP A 306 72.08 14.02 -16.74
CA ASP A 306 72.38 15.43 -16.42
C ASP A 306 72.70 15.58 -14.93
N ASN A 307 71.96 14.89 -14.05
CA ASN A 307 72.23 14.92 -12.61
C ASN A 307 73.55 14.24 -12.25
N ASP A 308 73.89 13.10 -12.85
CA ASP A 308 75.12 12.37 -12.58
C ASP A 308 76.37 13.04 -13.17
N MET A 309 76.24 13.77 -14.28
CA MET A 309 77.38 14.40 -14.95
C MET A 309 77.59 15.88 -14.58
N ILE A 310 76.53 16.61 -14.21
CA ILE A 310 76.58 18.08 -14.09
C ILE A 310 76.20 18.55 -12.68
N PHE A 311 75.06 18.10 -12.15
CA PHE A 311 74.46 18.74 -10.97
C PHE A 311 74.75 18.03 -9.64
N LEU A 312 74.95 16.72 -9.66
CA LEU A 312 75.27 15.85 -8.51
C LEU A 312 74.35 16.07 -7.29
N ASN A 313 73.07 16.38 -7.53
CA ASN A 313 72.10 16.52 -6.44
C ASN A 313 71.68 15.14 -5.93
N ILE A 314 71.52 15.02 -4.61
CA ILE A 314 71.01 13.80 -3.98
C ILE A 314 69.57 13.56 -4.44
N VAL A 315 69.28 12.35 -4.91
CA VAL A 315 67.93 11.91 -5.26
C VAL A 315 67.19 11.61 -3.95
N PRO A 316 66.15 12.39 -3.58
CA PRO A 316 65.43 12.17 -2.35
C PRO A 316 64.60 10.88 -2.44
N PRO A 317 64.48 10.11 -1.35
CA PRO A 317 63.57 8.97 -1.29
C PRO A 317 62.11 9.42 -1.45
N LYS A 318 61.24 8.53 -1.94
CA LYS A 318 59.82 8.83 -2.19
C LYS A 318 59.10 9.44 -0.98
N SER A 319 59.43 9.03 0.23
CA SER A 319 58.86 9.54 1.48
C SER A 319 59.17 11.01 1.77
N GLU A 320 60.23 11.56 1.19
CA GLU A 320 60.63 12.97 1.34
C GLU A 320 60.03 13.87 0.26
N LEU A 321 59.39 13.29 -0.77
CA LEU A 321 58.72 14.06 -1.81
C LEU A 321 57.45 14.71 -1.29
N LYS A 322 57.30 16.00 -1.56
CA LYS A 322 56.05 16.70 -1.26
C LYS A 322 54.90 16.06 -2.04
N VAL A 323 53.84 15.67 -1.32
CA VAL A 323 52.57 15.21 -1.88
C VAL A 323 51.98 16.32 -2.78
N LEU A 324 51.53 15.94 -3.97
CA LEU A 324 50.94 16.87 -4.92
C LEU A 324 49.62 17.44 -4.38
N ASP A 325 49.42 18.75 -4.56
CA ASP A 325 48.12 19.35 -4.27
C ASP A 325 47.08 18.82 -5.29
N ARG A 326 45.80 18.81 -4.95
CA ARG A 326 44.71 18.38 -5.85
C ARG A 326 43.90 19.59 -6.28
N ALA A 327 43.56 19.66 -7.56
CA ALA A 327 42.63 20.66 -8.08
C ALA A 327 41.35 19.97 -8.58
N ASN A 328 40.21 20.22 -7.92
CA ASN A 328 38.94 19.63 -8.28
C ASN A 328 38.09 20.60 -9.12
N MET A 329 37.76 20.19 -10.35
CA MET A 329 36.91 20.93 -11.28
C MET A 329 35.58 20.23 -11.56
N ALA A 330 35.57 18.89 -11.49
CA ALA A 330 34.37 18.09 -11.64
C ALA A 330 33.50 18.15 -10.38
N LEU A 331 32.21 18.42 -10.56
CA LEU A 331 31.21 18.42 -9.50
C LEU A 331 29.96 17.71 -10.02
N ALA A 332 29.37 16.85 -9.19
CA ALA A 332 28.10 16.22 -9.51
C ALA A 332 27.01 17.29 -9.49
N ARG A 333 26.46 17.61 -10.67
CA ARG A 333 25.43 18.65 -10.85
C ARG A 333 24.10 18.01 -11.18
N VAL A 334 23.14 18.12 -10.26
CA VAL A 334 21.77 17.67 -10.53
C VAL A 334 21.10 18.70 -11.45
N PRO A 335 20.54 18.29 -12.60
CA PRO A 335 19.73 19.19 -13.43
C PRO A 335 18.57 19.78 -12.62
N PRO A 336 18.23 21.08 -12.74
CA PRO A 336 17.08 21.68 -12.05
C PRO A 336 15.76 20.94 -12.32
N GLU A 337 15.62 20.40 -13.52
CA GLU A 337 14.46 19.63 -13.95
C GLU A 337 14.31 18.30 -13.21
N VAL A 338 15.41 17.78 -12.63
CA VAL A 338 15.43 16.56 -11.81
C VAL A 338 15.37 16.89 -10.32
N ALA A 339 16.02 17.98 -9.89
CA ALA A 339 16.02 18.42 -8.49
C ALA A 339 14.67 19.00 -8.05
N SER A 340 13.97 19.70 -8.95
CA SER A 340 12.67 20.32 -8.69
C SER A 340 11.76 20.13 -9.90
N PRO A 341 11.35 18.87 -10.19
CA PRO A 341 10.57 18.54 -11.40
C PRO A 341 9.20 19.22 -11.42
N LEU A 342 8.63 19.50 -10.26
CA LEU A 342 7.28 20.04 -10.10
C LEU A 342 7.17 21.50 -10.58
N ASP A 343 8.23 22.30 -10.41
CA ASP A 343 8.27 23.70 -10.88
C ASP A 343 8.21 23.80 -12.41
N HIS A 344 8.54 22.70 -13.10
CA HIS A 344 8.56 22.60 -14.56
C HIS A 344 7.26 21.99 -15.13
N LEU A 345 6.27 21.72 -14.27
CA LEU A 345 4.92 21.28 -14.63
C LEU A 345 3.93 22.45 -14.52
N GLY A 346 3.05 22.59 -15.51
CA GLY A 346 2.07 23.66 -15.59
C GLY A 346 1.60 23.92 -17.01
N GLU A 347 0.47 24.61 -17.18
CA GLU A 347 -0.17 24.80 -18.50
C GLU A 347 0.75 25.44 -19.56
N LYS A 348 1.76 26.21 -19.13
CA LYS A 348 2.76 26.86 -20.01
C LYS A 348 4.20 26.44 -19.71
N CYS A 349 4.39 25.44 -18.86
CA CYS A 349 5.71 24.99 -18.45
C CYS A 349 6.28 23.97 -19.44
N GLU A 350 7.58 23.71 -19.35
CA GLU A 350 8.31 22.95 -20.36
C GLU A 350 7.83 21.49 -20.52
N PHE A 351 7.35 20.87 -19.43
CA PHE A 351 6.90 19.48 -19.39
C PHE A 351 5.38 19.32 -19.53
N GLY A 352 4.67 20.41 -19.84
CA GLY A 352 3.23 20.42 -20.01
C GLY A 352 2.45 20.44 -18.68
N PRO A 353 1.11 20.31 -18.75
CA PRO A 353 0.27 20.39 -17.56
C PRO A 353 0.49 19.20 -16.62
N ALA A 354 0.29 19.42 -15.33
CA ALA A 354 0.33 18.37 -14.33
C ALA A 354 -0.90 17.44 -14.51
N LEU A 355 -0.65 16.17 -14.82
CA LEU A 355 -1.72 15.22 -15.15
C LEU A 355 -2.54 14.86 -13.92
N PHE A 356 -3.82 14.50 -14.08
CA PHE A 356 -4.70 14.10 -12.99
C PHE A 356 -4.89 15.19 -11.91
N THR A 357 -4.70 16.48 -12.25
CA THR A 357 -4.85 17.59 -11.28
C THR A 357 -6.19 17.56 -10.55
N LYS A 358 -7.28 17.19 -11.26
CA LYS A 358 -8.64 17.08 -10.71
C LYS A 358 -8.90 15.80 -9.88
N LEU A 359 -7.94 14.86 -9.86
CA LEU A 359 -8.02 13.65 -9.05
C LEU A 359 -7.69 14.01 -7.61
N VAL A 360 -8.62 13.70 -6.71
CA VAL A 360 -8.42 13.81 -5.26
C VAL A 360 -7.35 12.80 -4.85
N PRO A 361 -6.37 13.10 -3.99
CA PRO A 361 -5.36 12.12 -3.57
C PRO A 361 -5.96 10.93 -2.77
N TYR A 362 -5.41 9.72 -2.93
CA TYR A 362 -5.91 8.52 -2.22
C TYR A 362 -5.90 8.70 -0.68
N SER A 363 -4.87 9.36 -0.15
CA SER A 363 -4.75 9.63 1.28
C SER A 363 -5.94 10.41 1.85
N VAL A 364 -6.60 11.26 1.05
CA VAL A 364 -7.81 11.97 1.46
C VAL A 364 -8.98 11.00 1.61
N HIS A 365 -9.12 10.01 0.74
CA HIS A 365 -10.15 8.98 0.87
C HIS A 365 -9.94 8.12 2.11
N ILE A 366 -8.70 7.69 2.38
CA ILE A 366 -8.38 6.98 3.63
C ILE A 366 -8.74 7.84 4.83
N ALA A 367 -8.37 9.12 4.79
CA ALA A 367 -8.63 10.08 5.85
C ALA A 367 -10.14 10.26 6.11
N VAL A 368 -10.98 10.30 5.07
CA VAL A 368 -12.46 10.28 5.19
C VAL A 368 -12.92 9.02 5.93
N SER A 369 -12.48 7.84 5.50
CA SER A 369 -12.90 6.57 6.14
C SER A 369 -12.46 6.46 7.60
N ILE A 370 -11.26 6.94 7.94
CA ILE A 370 -10.78 7.00 9.33
C ILE A 370 -11.68 7.91 10.18
N TYR A 371 -12.05 9.08 9.63
CA TYR A 371 -12.95 9.99 10.34
C TYR A 371 -14.34 9.39 10.55
N GLU A 372 -14.94 8.80 9.52
CA GLU A 372 -16.25 8.15 9.61
C GLU A 372 -16.24 7.06 10.69
N GLU A 373 -15.19 6.24 10.75
CA GLU A 373 -15.04 5.22 11.79
C GLU A 373 -14.94 5.83 13.19
N ARG A 374 -14.15 6.90 13.37
CA ARG A 374 -14.01 7.58 14.66
C ARG A 374 -15.30 8.25 15.11
N ARG A 375 -16.00 8.93 14.20
CA ARG A 375 -17.32 9.51 14.45
C ARG A 375 -18.30 8.43 14.88
N ASP A 376 -18.37 7.32 14.14
CA ASP A 376 -19.30 6.23 14.44
C ASP A 376 -18.97 5.55 15.77
N ARG A 377 -17.68 5.42 16.10
CA ARG A 377 -17.23 4.92 17.40
C ARG A 377 -17.64 5.86 18.52
N LEU A 378 -17.35 7.16 18.39
CA LEU A 378 -17.70 8.18 19.37
C LEU A 378 -19.22 8.22 19.62
N VAL A 379 -20.01 8.27 18.55
CA VAL A 379 -21.46 8.39 18.65
C VAL A 379 -22.09 7.10 19.16
N ASN A 380 -21.77 5.94 18.58
CA ASN A 380 -22.44 4.70 18.93
C ASN A 380 -21.94 4.12 20.27
N GLN A 381 -20.62 4.13 20.51
CA GLN A 381 -20.05 3.52 21.72
C GLN A 381 -20.04 4.48 22.90
N ASN A 382 -19.57 5.72 22.74
CA ASN A 382 -19.37 6.60 23.89
C ASN A 382 -20.64 7.34 24.30
N ILE A 383 -21.57 7.59 23.37
CA ILE A 383 -22.79 8.35 23.65
C ILE A 383 -24.01 7.43 23.70
N ILE A 384 -24.35 6.76 22.60
CA ILE A 384 -25.60 5.99 22.50
C ILE A 384 -25.61 4.79 23.46
N SER A 385 -24.53 4.01 23.53
CA SER A 385 -24.44 2.87 24.44
C SER A 385 -24.64 3.29 25.90
N GLU A 386 -24.03 4.40 26.32
CA GLU A 386 -24.19 4.92 27.69
C GLU A 386 -25.64 5.35 27.97
N LEU A 387 -26.30 5.99 27.01
CA LEU A 387 -27.72 6.35 27.13
C LEU A 387 -28.62 5.11 27.23
N GLU A 388 -28.29 4.02 26.53
CA GLU A 388 -29.01 2.74 26.58
C GLU A 388 -28.81 2.04 27.93
N VAL A 389 -27.58 1.99 28.45
CA VAL A 389 -27.27 1.46 29.80
C VAL A 389 -28.04 2.22 30.89
N LEU A 390 -28.14 3.55 30.77
CA LEU A 390 -28.94 4.36 31.69
C LEU A 390 -30.44 4.00 31.65
N ASN A 391 -30.99 3.68 30.48
CA ASN A 391 -32.38 3.21 30.35
C ASN A 391 -32.57 1.83 30.97
N GLU A 392 -31.66 0.89 30.72
CA GLU A 392 -31.70 -0.44 31.35
C GLU A 392 -31.72 -0.31 32.88
N ARG A 393 -30.90 0.59 33.44
CA ARG A 393 -30.87 0.85 34.88
C ARG A 393 -32.19 1.38 35.43
N ILE A 394 -32.92 2.20 34.66
CA ILE A 394 -34.27 2.64 35.04
C ILE A 394 -35.17 1.41 35.19
N HIS A 395 -35.19 0.51 34.21
CA HIS A 395 -36.06 -0.67 34.23
C HIS A 395 -35.70 -1.67 35.35
N GLU A 396 -34.41 -1.89 35.62
CA GLU A 396 -33.97 -2.70 36.76
C GLU A 396 -34.53 -2.17 38.08
N ILE A 397 -34.42 -0.86 38.30
CA ILE A 397 -34.87 -0.23 39.53
C ILE A 397 -36.39 -0.26 39.61
N LEU A 398 -37.11 0.10 38.54
CA LEU A 398 -38.57 0.03 38.51
C LEU A 398 -39.09 -1.38 38.81
N SER A 399 -38.47 -2.41 38.22
CA SER A 399 -38.82 -3.81 38.51
C SER A 399 -38.49 -4.19 39.96
N SER A 400 -37.37 -3.72 40.53
CA SER A 400 -37.00 -4.02 41.92
C SER A 400 -37.97 -3.39 42.93
N LEU A 401 -38.61 -2.28 42.56
CA LEU A 401 -39.60 -1.56 43.36
C LEU A 401 -41.04 -2.05 43.09
N ASN A 402 -41.22 -3.06 42.22
CA ASN A 402 -42.52 -3.53 41.72
C ASN A 402 -43.39 -2.40 41.15
N LEU A 403 -42.78 -1.44 40.46
CA LEU A 403 -43.48 -0.36 39.77
C LEU A 403 -43.60 -0.69 38.27
N PRO A 404 -44.75 -0.44 37.64
CA PRO A 404 -45.96 0.22 38.17
C PRO A 404 -46.95 -0.71 38.90
N GLY A 405 -46.67 -2.02 39.03
CA GLY A 405 -47.63 -3.00 39.56
C GLY A 405 -48.18 -2.66 40.95
N SER A 406 -47.37 -2.08 41.82
CA SER A 406 -47.74 -1.66 43.18
C SER A 406 -48.68 -0.46 43.19
N ILE A 407 -48.58 0.46 42.23
CA ILE A 407 -49.52 1.57 42.04
C ILE A 407 -50.85 1.02 41.49
N GLN A 408 -50.76 0.23 40.42
CA GLN A 408 -51.92 -0.30 39.69
C GLN A 408 -52.81 -1.20 40.55
N ALA A 409 -52.22 -1.97 41.48
CA ALA A 409 -52.95 -2.85 42.39
C ALA A 409 -53.94 -2.09 43.30
N PHE A 410 -53.65 -0.84 43.66
CA PHE A 410 -54.49 -0.01 44.53
C PHE A 410 -55.45 0.89 43.74
N GLU A 411 -55.07 1.38 42.55
CA GLU A 411 -55.89 2.34 41.79
C GLU A 411 -57.17 1.75 41.18
N LYS A 412 -57.12 0.49 40.74
CA LYS A 412 -58.31 -0.29 40.35
C LYS A 412 -58.31 -1.60 41.13
N PRO A 413 -58.93 -1.62 42.32
CA PRO A 413 -59.03 -2.83 43.14
C PRO A 413 -59.86 -3.93 42.45
N LEU A 414 -60.80 -3.53 41.59
CA LEU A 414 -61.67 -4.38 40.77
C LEU A 414 -61.40 -4.11 39.27
N GLY A 415 -61.18 -5.17 38.50
CA GLY A 415 -60.91 -5.10 37.05
C GLY A 415 -59.43 -4.87 36.70
N LEU A 416 -59.13 -4.72 35.41
CA LEU A 416 -57.75 -4.57 34.91
C LEU A 416 -57.33 -3.09 34.84
N PRO A 417 -56.05 -2.76 35.12
CA PRO A 417 -55.48 -1.44 34.86
C PRO A 417 -55.54 -1.09 33.36
N GLY A 418 -55.83 0.17 33.02
CA GLY A 418 -55.98 0.58 31.61
C GLY A 418 -54.69 0.47 30.79
N THR A 419 -53.53 0.70 31.40
CA THR A 419 -52.22 0.54 30.77
C THR A 419 -51.94 -0.92 30.42
N LEU A 420 -52.27 -1.85 31.32
CA LEU A 420 -52.12 -3.28 31.07
C LEU A 420 -53.03 -3.76 29.95
N VAL A 421 -54.28 -3.27 29.89
CA VAL A 421 -55.21 -3.58 28.79
C VAL A 421 -54.67 -3.05 27.47
N GLN A 422 -54.09 -1.86 27.45
CA GLN A 422 -53.44 -1.32 26.24
C GLN A 422 -52.23 -2.17 25.82
N HIS A 423 -51.37 -2.59 26.75
CA HIS A 423 -50.23 -3.47 26.46
C HIS A 423 -50.69 -4.86 25.95
N ALA A 424 -51.74 -5.42 26.55
CA ALA A 424 -52.35 -6.67 26.10
C ALA A 424 -52.96 -6.54 24.70
N GLU A 425 -53.66 -5.43 24.41
CA GLU A 425 -54.21 -5.13 23.10
C GLU A 425 -53.11 -5.02 22.04
N GLU A 426 -52.00 -4.36 22.36
CA GLU A 426 -50.85 -4.28 21.47
C GLU A 426 -50.23 -5.66 21.18
N ILE A 427 -50.08 -6.50 22.20
CA ILE A 427 -49.60 -7.89 22.06
C ILE A 427 -50.54 -8.71 21.16
N ARG A 428 -51.86 -8.53 21.31
CA ARG A 428 -52.88 -9.21 20.49
C ARG A 428 -52.83 -8.74 19.04
N GLN A 429 -52.83 -7.42 18.80
CA GLN A 429 -52.76 -6.83 17.47
C GLN A 429 -51.47 -7.20 16.74
N ALA A 430 -50.36 -7.29 17.47
CA ALA A 430 -49.06 -7.67 16.92
C ALA A 430 -48.89 -9.17 16.68
N ASP A 431 -49.85 -10.02 17.09
CA ASP A 431 -49.74 -11.48 17.06
C ASP A 431 -48.40 -11.95 17.67
N ALA A 432 -48.08 -11.41 18.85
CA ALA A 432 -46.72 -11.33 19.39
C ALA A 432 -45.97 -12.67 19.43
N ILE A 433 -46.63 -13.74 19.87
CA ILE A 433 -46.03 -15.07 20.03
C ILE A 433 -45.71 -15.67 18.66
N SER A 434 -46.70 -15.72 17.77
CA SER A 434 -46.49 -16.28 16.43
C SER A 434 -45.57 -15.41 15.59
N ARG A 435 -45.55 -14.08 15.78
CA ARG A 435 -44.57 -13.18 15.16
C ARG A 435 -43.15 -13.52 15.59
N LEU A 436 -42.88 -13.66 16.89
CA LEU A 436 -41.54 -14.02 17.37
C LEU A 436 -41.12 -15.41 16.88
N GLN A 437 -42.03 -16.40 16.93
CA GLN A 437 -41.76 -17.74 16.41
C GLN A 437 -41.45 -17.72 14.90
N ARG A 438 -42.19 -16.97 14.09
CA ARG A 438 -41.90 -16.76 12.66
C ARG A 438 -40.52 -16.12 12.46
N SER A 439 -40.21 -15.07 13.20
CA SER A 439 -38.92 -14.41 13.09
C SER A 439 -37.74 -15.31 13.49
N PHE A 440 -37.89 -16.15 14.52
CA PHE A 440 -36.87 -17.15 14.86
C PHE A 440 -36.68 -18.18 13.76
N ALA A 441 -37.77 -18.66 13.16
CA ALA A 441 -37.71 -19.58 12.03
C ALA A 441 -37.06 -18.94 10.79
N ASP A 442 -37.28 -17.65 10.56
CA ASP A 442 -36.63 -16.92 9.46
C ASP A 442 -35.14 -16.68 9.74
N ILE A 443 -34.75 -16.40 10.98
CA ILE A 443 -33.34 -16.36 11.40
C ILE A 443 -32.67 -17.74 11.17
N ASP A 444 -33.34 -18.84 11.53
CA ASP A 444 -32.82 -20.19 11.28
C ASP A 444 -32.59 -20.46 9.79
N LYS A 445 -33.53 -20.03 8.93
CA LYS A 445 -33.38 -20.15 7.48
C LYS A 445 -32.21 -19.33 6.96
N LEU A 446 -32.07 -18.07 7.40
CA LEU A 446 -30.97 -17.20 7.00
C LEU A 446 -29.63 -17.80 7.43
N ARG A 447 -29.53 -18.24 8.69
CA ARG A 447 -28.35 -18.93 9.23
C ARG A 447 -28.00 -20.19 8.43
N ALA A 448 -28.99 -21.03 8.13
CA ALA A 448 -28.77 -22.25 7.35
C ALA A 448 -28.30 -21.94 5.93
N ALA A 449 -28.85 -20.90 5.30
CA ALA A 449 -28.41 -20.45 3.97
C ALA A 449 -26.97 -19.92 4.00
N ASP A 450 -26.62 -19.09 4.98
CA ASP A 450 -25.27 -18.52 5.12
C ASP A 450 -24.23 -19.61 5.39
N ILE A 451 -24.55 -20.58 6.26
CA ILE A 451 -23.70 -21.75 6.51
C ILE A 451 -23.52 -22.56 5.22
N ALA A 452 -24.59 -22.83 4.47
CA ALA A 452 -24.49 -23.59 3.22
C ALA A 452 -23.60 -22.90 2.17
N VAL A 453 -23.72 -21.58 2.02
CA VAL A 453 -22.86 -20.79 1.11
C VAL A 453 -21.40 -20.79 1.56
N PHE A 454 -21.17 -20.66 2.86
CA PHE A 454 -19.83 -20.71 3.44
C PHE A 454 -19.17 -22.09 3.27
N GLU A 455 -19.90 -23.16 3.56
CA GLU A 455 -19.47 -24.53 3.40
C GLU A 455 -19.10 -24.83 1.95
N GLU A 456 -19.91 -24.37 0.97
CA GLU A 456 -19.57 -24.48 -0.46
C GLU A 456 -18.19 -23.86 -0.76
N GLY A 457 -17.93 -22.64 -0.25
CA GLY A 457 -16.63 -21.97 -0.41
C GLY A 457 -15.48 -22.73 0.26
N ARG A 458 -15.71 -23.28 1.46
CA ARG A 458 -14.72 -24.05 2.22
C ARG A 458 -14.39 -25.38 1.57
N GLU A 459 -15.40 -26.10 1.09
CA GLU A 459 -15.24 -27.36 0.34
C GLU A 459 -14.44 -27.14 -0.94
N LEU A 460 -14.66 -26.03 -1.66
CA LEU A 460 -13.85 -25.68 -2.83
C LEU A 460 -12.36 -25.52 -2.49
N LEU A 461 -12.04 -24.83 -1.40
CA LEU A 461 -10.65 -24.64 -0.95
C LEU A 461 -10.01 -25.96 -0.49
N GLN A 462 -10.75 -26.79 0.25
CA GLN A 462 -10.29 -28.11 0.68
C GLN A 462 -10.04 -29.03 -0.52
N ALA A 463 -10.94 -29.02 -1.51
CA ALA A 463 -10.76 -29.82 -2.73
C ALA A 463 -9.53 -29.39 -3.52
N GLU A 464 -9.25 -28.09 -3.61
CA GLU A 464 -8.02 -27.60 -4.27
C GLU A 464 -6.76 -27.98 -3.49
N GLU A 465 -6.78 -27.87 -2.16
CA GLU A 465 -5.67 -28.31 -1.30
C GLU A 465 -5.38 -29.82 -1.49
N GLU A 466 -6.42 -30.65 -1.52
CA GLU A 466 -6.29 -32.08 -1.78
C GLU A 466 -5.76 -32.39 -3.20
N GLU A 467 -6.20 -31.62 -4.20
CA GLU A 467 -5.70 -31.72 -5.58
C GLU A 467 -4.20 -31.34 -5.65
N ASP A 468 -3.80 -30.24 -5.03
CA ASP A 468 -2.41 -29.76 -5.00
C ASP A 468 -1.48 -30.74 -4.27
N ILE A 469 -1.89 -31.25 -3.10
CA ILE A 469 -1.14 -32.29 -2.36
C ILE A 469 -0.99 -33.56 -3.20
N ARG A 470 -2.05 -33.95 -3.93
CA ARG A 470 -2.02 -35.14 -4.79
C ARG A 470 -1.05 -34.98 -5.96
N LEU A 471 -1.03 -33.81 -6.59
CA LEU A 471 -0.13 -33.49 -7.71
C LEU A 471 1.33 -33.36 -7.25
N SER A 472 1.55 -32.68 -6.12
CA SER A 472 2.87 -32.58 -5.48
C SER A 472 3.45 -33.96 -5.14
N ARG A 473 2.65 -34.88 -4.58
CA ARG A 473 3.06 -36.27 -4.33
C ARG A 473 3.38 -37.04 -5.61
N ARG A 474 2.72 -36.72 -6.72
CA ARG A 474 2.88 -37.42 -8.00
C ARG A 474 4.16 -37.00 -8.74
N TYR A 475 4.45 -35.70 -8.78
CA TYR A 475 5.54 -35.14 -9.57
C TYR A 475 6.80 -34.77 -8.76
N GLY A 476 6.70 -34.77 -7.41
CA GLY A 476 7.79 -34.41 -6.51
C GLY A 476 8.05 -32.90 -6.47
N THR A 477 8.80 -32.45 -5.47
CA THR A 477 9.07 -31.02 -5.19
C THR A 477 9.98 -30.33 -6.21
N GLU A 478 10.72 -31.08 -7.03
CA GLU A 478 11.61 -30.51 -8.07
C GLU A 478 10.87 -30.14 -9.36
N ARG A 479 9.81 -30.89 -9.73
CA ARG A 479 9.01 -30.63 -10.94
C ARG A 479 7.73 -29.86 -10.64
N TRP A 480 7.19 -30.03 -9.43
CA TRP A 480 6.03 -29.29 -8.94
C TRP A 480 6.48 -28.17 -7.99
N ALA A 481 7.16 -27.15 -8.54
CA ALA A 481 7.75 -26.04 -7.79
C ALA A 481 6.71 -24.97 -7.38
N ARG A 482 5.56 -25.41 -6.85
CA ARG A 482 4.43 -24.55 -6.50
C ARG A 482 4.31 -24.38 -4.98
N PRO A 483 4.02 -23.17 -4.47
CA PRO A 483 3.73 -22.97 -3.06
C PRO A 483 2.44 -23.67 -2.63
N GLU A 484 2.45 -24.25 -1.43
CA GLU A 484 1.29 -24.88 -0.81
C GLU A 484 0.13 -23.89 -0.67
N SER A 485 -1.10 -24.35 -0.93
CA SER A 485 -2.30 -23.51 -0.98
C SER A 485 -2.59 -22.71 0.31
N ARG A 486 -2.16 -23.19 1.48
CA ARG A 486 -2.29 -22.47 2.76
C ARG A 486 -1.22 -21.41 3.00
N VAL A 487 -0.05 -21.58 2.40
CA VAL A 487 1.16 -20.77 2.68
C VAL A 487 1.37 -19.71 1.59
N GLU A 488 0.62 -19.78 0.49
CA GLU A 488 0.63 -18.75 -0.55
C GLU A 488 0.22 -17.37 0.03
N GLN A 489 1.22 -16.50 0.24
CA GLN A 489 1.08 -15.21 0.93
C GLN A 489 0.19 -14.19 0.20
N SER A 490 -0.08 -14.38 -1.09
CA SER A 490 -0.84 -13.43 -1.92
C SER A 490 -2.36 -13.52 -1.69
N GLN A 491 -2.93 -14.72 -1.78
CA GLN A 491 -4.38 -14.97 -1.81
C GLN A 491 -4.82 -16.14 -0.92
N GLY A 492 -4.11 -17.28 -0.95
CA GLY A 492 -4.48 -18.49 -0.22
C GLY A 492 -4.55 -18.30 1.30
N ALA A 493 -3.51 -17.72 1.90
CA ALA A 493 -3.48 -17.44 3.34
C ALA A 493 -4.62 -16.49 3.78
N LYS A 494 -5.00 -15.53 2.94
CA LYS A 494 -6.10 -14.58 3.25
C LYS A 494 -7.44 -15.29 3.29
N LEU A 495 -7.71 -16.18 2.34
CA LEU A 495 -8.97 -16.95 2.29
C LEU A 495 -9.09 -17.91 3.48
N TRP A 496 -8.01 -18.59 3.86
CA TRP A 496 -8.01 -19.47 5.03
C TRP A 496 -8.14 -18.71 6.36
N ASN A 497 -7.59 -17.50 6.47
CA ASN A 497 -7.85 -16.64 7.63
C ASN A 497 -9.32 -16.20 7.69
N GLN A 498 -9.94 -15.88 6.55
CA GLN A 498 -11.38 -15.57 6.49
C GLN A 498 -12.25 -16.77 6.91
N VAL A 499 -11.83 -18.01 6.60
CA VAL A 499 -12.51 -19.23 7.10
C VAL A 499 -12.50 -19.25 8.63
N ALA A 500 -11.35 -19.04 9.26
CA ALA A 500 -11.23 -19.03 10.71
C ALA A 500 -12.05 -17.91 11.37
N GLU A 501 -12.05 -16.71 10.78
CA GLU A 501 -12.85 -15.57 11.25
C GLU A 501 -14.37 -15.86 11.15
N ALA A 502 -14.82 -16.40 10.00
CA ALA A 502 -16.22 -16.74 9.77
C ALA A 502 -16.71 -17.85 10.72
N GLU A 503 -15.91 -18.88 10.96
CA GLU A 503 -16.22 -19.92 11.96
C GLU A 503 -16.40 -19.32 13.36
N GLY A 504 -15.56 -18.35 13.74
CA GLY A 504 -15.72 -17.57 14.97
C GLY A 504 -17.04 -16.82 15.03
N TRP A 505 -17.46 -16.16 13.94
CA TRP A 505 -18.75 -15.47 13.87
C TRP A 505 -19.95 -16.42 13.98
N PHE A 506 -19.90 -17.58 13.32
CA PHE A 506 -20.96 -18.59 13.42
C PHE A 506 -21.07 -19.19 14.83
N GLY A 507 -19.94 -19.38 15.53
CA GLY A 507 -19.92 -19.83 16.93
C GLY A 507 -20.54 -18.81 17.88
N ASN A 508 -20.12 -17.55 17.78
CA ASN A 508 -20.62 -16.46 18.63
C ASN A 508 -22.10 -16.17 18.40
N SER A 509 -22.53 -16.14 17.13
CA SER A 509 -23.94 -15.93 16.78
C SER A 509 -24.85 -17.06 17.27
N ALA A 510 -24.41 -18.32 17.17
CA ALA A 510 -25.18 -19.46 17.69
C ALA A 510 -25.38 -19.40 19.21
N SER A 511 -24.36 -18.99 19.96
CA SER A 511 -24.47 -18.76 21.41
C SER A 511 -25.45 -17.63 21.73
N SER A 512 -25.35 -16.50 21.02
CA SER A 512 -26.23 -15.35 21.19
C SER A 512 -27.70 -15.68 20.88
N ASP A 513 -27.96 -16.36 19.76
CA ASP A 513 -29.30 -16.82 19.38
C ASP A 513 -29.90 -17.77 20.43
N GLY A 514 -29.06 -18.63 21.02
CA GLY A 514 -29.43 -19.48 22.14
C GLY A 514 -29.92 -18.68 23.35
N VAL A 515 -29.17 -17.65 23.76
CA VAL A 515 -29.56 -16.77 24.87
C VAL A 515 -30.89 -16.07 24.61
N VAL A 516 -31.11 -15.55 23.39
CA VAL A 516 -32.37 -14.88 23.02
C VAL A 516 -33.55 -15.86 23.05
N ARG A 517 -33.35 -17.11 22.62
CA ARG A 517 -34.37 -18.17 22.70
C ARG A 517 -34.72 -18.55 24.12
N ASP A 518 -33.73 -18.66 25.00
CA ASP A 518 -33.96 -18.98 26.40
C ASP A 518 -34.72 -17.85 27.11
N LYS A 519 -34.41 -16.59 26.78
CA LYS A 519 -35.21 -15.43 27.21
C LYS A 519 -36.67 -15.53 26.74
N PHE A 520 -36.91 -15.92 25.49
CA PHE A 520 -38.27 -16.11 24.95
C PHE A 520 -39.03 -17.23 25.68
N ARG A 521 -38.41 -18.40 25.84
CA ARG A 521 -39.01 -19.55 26.54
C ARG A 521 -39.40 -19.22 27.97
N ALA A 522 -38.60 -18.39 28.66
CA ALA A 522 -38.89 -17.97 30.03
C ALA A 522 -40.13 -17.07 30.14
N ILE A 523 -40.48 -16.30 29.09
CA ILE A 523 -41.60 -15.36 29.11
C ILE A 523 -42.84 -15.85 28.36
N GLU A 524 -42.70 -16.84 27.47
CA GLU A 524 -43.75 -17.38 26.61
C GLU A 524 -45.05 -17.70 27.37
N PRO A 525 -45.04 -18.36 28.54
CA PRO A 525 -46.26 -18.66 29.29
C PRO A 525 -47.00 -17.41 29.77
N ILE A 526 -46.26 -16.36 30.16
CA ILE A 526 -46.85 -15.10 30.65
C ILE A 526 -47.34 -14.25 29.47
N LEU A 527 -46.63 -14.28 28.34
CA LEU A 527 -47.08 -13.66 27.09
C LEU A 527 -48.36 -14.30 26.58
N ALA A 528 -48.54 -15.62 26.75
CA ALA A 528 -49.77 -16.31 26.36
C ALA A 528 -50.98 -15.83 27.18
N VAL A 529 -50.77 -15.47 28.45
CA VAL A 529 -51.81 -14.84 29.28
C VAL A 529 -52.18 -13.46 28.72
N LEU A 530 -51.19 -12.62 28.35
CA LEU A 530 -51.41 -11.29 27.76
C LEU A 530 -52.07 -11.34 26.37
N ALA A 531 -51.74 -12.34 25.57
CA ALA A 531 -52.31 -12.55 24.24
C ALA A 531 -53.74 -13.13 24.28
N GLY A 532 -54.20 -13.60 25.45
CA GLY A 532 -55.52 -14.17 25.66
C GLY A 532 -56.64 -13.14 25.74
N SER A 533 -57.84 -13.61 26.11
CA SER A 533 -58.98 -12.73 26.39
C SER A 533 -58.77 -11.95 27.69
N ASP A 534 -59.38 -10.78 27.80
CA ASP A 534 -59.35 -9.97 29.04
C ASP A 534 -59.84 -10.76 30.26
N ARG A 535 -60.72 -11.75 30.05
CA ARG A 535 -61.17 -12.69 31.09
C ARG A 535 -60.05 -13.59 31.58
N GLY A 536 -59.20 -14.10 30.68
CA GLY A 536 -58.02 -14.90 31.06
C GLY A 536 -56.97 -14.10 31.84
N ILE A 537 -56.80 -12.82 31.50
CA ILE A 537 -55.94 -11.91 32.27
C ILE A 537 -56.55 -11.64 33.66
N MET A 538 -57.87 -11.47 33.75
CA MET A 538 -58.57 -11.33 35.04
C MET A 538 -58.49 -12.58 35.91
N ASP A 539 -58.50 -13.78 35.33
CA ASP A 539 -58.34 -15.03 36.07
C ASP A 539 -56.90 -15.20 36.61
N PHE A 540 -55.91 -14.67 35.89
CA PHE A 540 -54.50 -14.66 36.32
C PHE A 540 -54.20 -13.61 37.40
N VAL A 541 -54.94 -12.50 37.43
CA VAL A 541 -54.74 -11.40 38.39
C VAL A 541 -55.77 -11.51 39.52
N PRO A 542 -55.37 -11.90 40.75
CA PRO A 542 -56.29 -12.00 41.89
C PRO A 542 -57.09 -10.71 42.11
N SER A 543 -58.40 -10.85 42.37
CA SER A 543 -59.24 -9.71 42.74
C SER A 543 -58.83 -9.19 44.13
N SER A 544 -58.72 -7.87 44.27
CA SER A 544 -58.47 -7.28 45.58
C SER A 544 -59.67 -7.54 46.50
N ARG A 545 -59.40 -7.81 47.79
CA ARG A 545 -60.45 -7.91 48.82
C ARG A 545 -60.96 -6.54 49.29
N ARG A 546 -60.41 -5.43 48.75
CA ARG A 546 -60.82 -4.06 49.05
C ARG A 546 -61.50 -3.42 47.85
N THR A 547 -62.56 -2.66 48.08
CA THR A 547 -63.37 -2.00 47.03
C THR A 547 -62.89 -0.57 46.73
N GLU A 548 -62.21 0.09 47.69
CA GLU A 548 -61.77 1.49 47.59
C GLU A 548 -60.32 1.69 48.08
N ILE A 549 -59.67 2.75 47.58
CA ILE A 549 -58.34 3.18 48.03
C ILE A 549 -58.48 3.78 49.44
N PRO A 550 -57.70 3.33 50.44
CA PRO A 550 -57.69 3.93 51.76
C PRO A 550 -57.36 5.43 51.69
N GLU A 551 -58.15 6.29 52.36
CA GLU A 551 -57.95 7.76 52.33
C GLU A 551 -56.53 8.19 52.74
N SER A 552 -55.88 7.45 53.64
CA SER A 552 -54.50 7.70 54.05
C SER A 552 -53.44 7.39 52.97
N LEU A 553 -53.75 6.54 51.99
CA LEU A 553 -52.82 6.15 50.90
C LEU A 553 -52.97 7.00 49.64
N LYS A 554 -54.12 7.65 49.41
CA LYS A 554 -54.38 8.46 48.21
C LYS A 554 -53.31 9.52 47.93
N PRO A 555 -52.85 10.34 48.92
CA PRO A 555 -51.83 11.36 48.67
C PRO A 555 -50.46 10.78 48.30
N THR A 556 -50.10 9.64 48.89
CA THR A 556 -48.81 9.00 48.67
C THR A 556 -48.77 8.24 47.34
N ILE A 557 -49.87 7.60 46.93
CA ILE A 557 -50.03 7.02 45.59
C ILE A 557 -49.95 8.11 44.51
N GLY A 558 -50.62 9.26 44.72
CA GLY A 558 -50.54 10.39 43.79
C GLY A 558 -49.11 10.91 43.60
N ARG A 559 -48.34 11.06 44.69
CA ARG A 559 -46.92 11.44 44.63
C ARG A 559 -46.06 10.38 43.94
N LEU A 560 -46.28 9.09 44.23
CA LEU A 560 -45.54 7.99 43.61
C LEU A 560 -45.80 7.89 42.11
N ARG A 561 -47.05 8.10 41.68
CA ARG A 561 -47.43 8.17 40.26
C ARG A 561 -46.74 9.35 39.56
N SER A 562 -46.67 10.52 40.20
CA SER A 562 -45.97 11.67 39.63
C SER A 562 -44.49 11.35 39.42
N ALA A 563 -43.81 10.83 40.44
CA ALA A 563 -42.39 10.46 40.35
C ALA A 563 -42.13 9.38 39.29
N TYR A 564 -43.01 8.38 39.18
CA TYR A 564 -42.95 7.36 38.13
C TYR A 564 -43.13 7.95 36.72
N ASN A 565 -44.08 8.87 36.54
CA ASN A 565 -44.31 9.55 35.27
C ASN A 565 -43.13 10.44 34.87
N ASP A 566 -42.43 11.05 35.82
CA ASP A 566 -41.25 11.86 35.55
C ASP A 566 -40.08 10.99 35.04
N VAL A 567 -39.86 9.82 35.64
CA VAL A 567 -38.83 8.85 35.19
C VAL A 567 -39.14 8.29 33.80
N THR A 568 -40.39 7.91 33.53
CA THR A 568 -40.80 7.39 32.20
C THR A 568 -40.77 8.46 31.10
N ARG A 569 -41.05 9.72 31.44
CA ARG A 569 -40.84 10.87 30.54
C ARG A 569 -39.38 11.08 30.21
N LEU A 570 -38.48 10.92 31.19
CA LEU A 570 -37.03 11.01 30.99
C LEU A 570 -36.55 9.95 29.99
N GLU A 571 -36.94 8.70 30.20
CA GLU A 571 -36.64 7.57 29.29
C GLU A 571 -37.12 7.85 27.85
N SER A 572 -38.37 8.27 27.70
CA SER A 572 -38.98 8.60 26.40
C SER A 572 -38.30 9.78 25.69
N ARG A 573 -37.78 10.75 26.45
CA ARG A 573 -37.02 11.89 25.93
C ARG A 573 -35.62 11.44 25.49
N ARG A 574 -34.96 10.59 26.28
CA ARG A 574 -33.64 10.04 25.98
C ARG A 574 -33.63 9.20 24.71
N ARG A 575 -34.63 8.34 24.53
CA ARG A 575 -34.77 7.52 23.32
C ARG A 575 -34.85 8.36 22.04
N ARG A 576 -35.66 9.43 22.06
CA ARG A 576 -35.75 10.39 20.94
C ARG A 576 -34.43 11.11 20.67
N LYS A 577 -33.67 11.45 21.72
CA LYS A 577 -32.34 12.05 21.56
C LYS A 577 -31.34 11.09 20.93
N ALA A 578 -31.33 9.82 21.35
CA ALA A 578 -30.46 8.80 20.76
C ALA A 578 -30.78 8.58 19.27
N GLU A 579 -32.06 8.56 18.89
CA GLU A 579 -32.50 8.49 17.49
C GLU A 579 -32.06 9.73 16.67
N ALA A 580 -32.23 10.93 17.22
CA ALA A 580 -31.78 12.17 16.58
C ALA A 580 -30.26 12.22 16.39
N LEU A 581 -29.49 11.70 17.35
CA LEU A 581 -28.03 11.64 17.26
C LEU A 581 -27.56 10.65 16.20
N ARG A 582 -28.23 9.49 16.05
CA ARG A 582 -27.97 8.55 14.95
C ARG A 582 -28.18 9.21 13.59
N GLU A 583 -29.20 10.04 13.45
CA GLU A 583 -29.47 10.75 12.19
C GLU A 583 -28.45 11.88 11.94
N LYS A 584 -28.09 12.64 12.99
CA LYS A 584 -27.03 13.65 12.94
C LYS A 584 -25.71 13.04 12.44
N ALA A 585 -25.30 11.90 12.99
CA ALA A 585 -24.08 11.20 12.58
C ALA A 585 -24.11 10.75 11.12
N LYS A 586 -25.26 10.26 10.62
CA LYS A 586 -25.40 9.91 9.20
C LYS A 586 -25.33 11.11 8.27
N SER A 587 -25.81 12.27 8.72
CA SER A 587 -25.81 13.52 7.94
C SER A 587 -24.47 14.27 7.94
N ASP A 588 -23.51 13.84 8.77
CA ASP A 588 -22.20 14.47 8.91
C ASP A 588 -21.26 14.06 7.75
N ASP A 589 -21.27 14.86 6.68
CA ASP A 589 -20.37 14.73 5.54
C ASP A 589 -19.09 15.55 5.75
N ILE A 590 -17.95 14.86 5.83
CA ILE A 590 -16.61 15.47 5.98
C ILE A 590 -15.95 15.79 4.63
N LYS A 591 -16.46 15.27 3.50
CA LYS A 591 -15.76 15.30 2.20
C LYS A 591 -15.37 16.70 1.75
N SER A 592 -16.23 17.70 1.93
CA SER A 592 -15.93 19.08 1.54
C SER A 592 -14.78 19.67 2.35
N ASP A 593 -14.81 19.49 3.67
CA ASP A 593 -13.88 20.16 4.57
C ASP A 593 -12.50 19.50 4.56
N ILE A 594 -12.44 18.18 4.38
CA ILE A 594 -11.16 17.48 4.23
C ILE A 594 -10.49 17.80 2.89
N LEU A 595 -11.25 18.09 1.83
CA LEU A 595 -10.71 18.56 0.56
C LEU A 595 -10.12 19.97 0.68
N ALA A 596 -10.80 20.86 1.41
CA ALA A 596 -10.26 22.19 1.70
C ALA A 596 -8.96 22.11 2.52
N GLU A 597 -8.92 21.21 3.51
CA GLU A 597 -7.73 20.98 4.32
C GLU A 597 -6.60 20.30 3.52
N ALA A 598 -6.91 19.34 2.67
CA ALA A 598 -5.95 18.75 1.75
C ALA A 598 -5.34 19.82 0.82
N ALA A 599 -6.16 20.68 0.22
CA ALA A 599 -5.68 21.78 -0.62
C ALA A 599 -4.88 22.85 0.17
N ARG A 600 -5.09 22.97 1.48
CA ARG A 600 -4.24 23.79 2.36
C ARG A 600 -2.88 23.11 2.58
N LEU A 601 -2.89 21.82 2.91
CA LEU A 601 -1.67 21.02 3.13
C LEU A 601 -0.81 20.95 1.88
N GLU A 602 -1.41 20.76 0.69
CA GLU A 602 -0.73 20.80 -0.62
C GLU A 602 -0.03 22.14 -0.90
N ARG A 603 -0.54 23.25 -0.35
CA ARG A 603 0.05 24.59 -0.52
C ARG A 603 1.08 24.94 0.54
N SER A 604 0.93 24.42 1.76
CA SER A 604 1.75 24.79 2.92
C SER A 604 2.97 23.90 3.15
N GLN A 605 2.90 22.62 2.80
CA GLN A 605 4.06 21.73 2.82
C GLN A 605 4.70 21.76 1.43
N ALA A 606 6.03 21.83 1.38
CA ALA A 606 6.75 21.58 0.15
C ALA A 606 6.26 20.22 -0.38
N VAL A 607 5.77 20.21 -1.62
CA VAL A 607 5.06 19.11 -2.32
C VAL A 607 5.90 17.81 -2.40
N ALA A 608 7.11 17.78 -1.83
CA ALA A 608 7.99 16.64 -1.73
C ALA A 608 7.49 15.54 -0.77
N THR A 609 6.66 15.85 0.23
CA THR A 609 6.13 14.84 1.17
C THR A 609 4.69 14.49 0.82
N ALA A 610 4.44 13.24 0.42
CA ALA A 610 3.10 12.73 0.19
C ALA A 610 2.20 13.02 1.40
N ILE A 611 0.97 13.49 1.16
CA ILE A 611 0.00 13.73 2.24
C ILE A 611 -0.31 12.38 2.87
N VAL A 612 -0.09 12.26 4.18
CA VAL A 612 -0.37 11.04 4.96
C VAL A 612 -1.61 11.28 5.81
N PRO A 613 -2.45 10.27 6.08
CA PRO A 613 -3.60 10.39 6.98
C PRO A 613 -3.28 11.04 8.35
N ALA A 614 -2.06 10.82 8.86
CA ALA A 614 -1.57 11.41 10.10
C ALA A 614 -1.58 12.95 10.12
N HIS A 615 -1.50 13.61 8.95
CA HIS A 615 -1.57 15.07 8.87
C HIS A 615 -2.98 15.62 9.15
N PHE A 616 -4.02 14.79 9.10
CA PHE A 616 -5.40 15.19 9.36
C PHE A 616 -5.84 14.96 10.81
N GLU A 617 -4.98 14.41 11.68
CA GLU A 617 -5.31 14.06 13.06
C GLU A 617 -5.82 15.26 13.87
N ASP A 618 -5.06 16.35 13.91
CA ASP A 618 -5.45 17.60 14.59
C ASP A 618 -6.76 18.19 14.04
N PHE A 619 -7.03 17.98 12.75
CA PHE A 619 -8.26 18.44 12.10
C PHE A 619 -9.45 17.57 12.52
N PHE A 620 -9.27 16.26 12.60
CA PHE A 620 -10.30 15.33 13.07
C PHE A 620 -10.71 15.61 14.51
N GLU A 621 -9.74 15.76 15.41
CA GLU A 621 -10.00 16.05 16.82
C GLU A 621 -10.83 17.33 16.97
N LYS A 622 -10.36 18.45 16.40
CA LYS A 622 -11.06 19.74 16.49
C LYS A 622 -12.48 19.69 15.93
N ARG A 623 -12.70 18.98 14.82
CA ARG A 623 -14.03 18.87 14.21
C ARG A 623 -14.96 18.00 15.06
N LEU A 624 -14.46 16.85 15.55
CA LEU A 624 -15.25 15.95 16.40
C LEU A 624 -15.64 16.64 17.70
N ASP A 625 -14.69 17.32 18.35
CA ASP A 625 -14.94 18.08 19.57
C ASP A 625 -16.00 19.16 19.32
N LEU A 626 -15.86 19.95 18.25
CA LEU A 626 -16.82 21.00 17.92
C LEU A 626 -18.25 20.48 17.71
N LEU A 627 -18.39 19.30 17.10
CA LEU A 627 -19.70 18.75 16.74
C LEU A 627 -20.36 17.91 17.83
N TYR A 628 -19.60 17.15 18.61
CA TYR A 628 -20.12 16.11 19.51
C TYR A 628 -19.80 16.32 21.00
N GLU A 629 -18.90 17.25 21.37
CA GLU A 629 -18.66 17.60 22.78
C GLU A 629 -19.95 18.00 23.53
N PRO A 630 -20.87 18.81 22.95
CA PRO A 630 -22.13 19.12 23.61
C PRO A 630 -23.01 17.90 23.89
N ASP A 631 -22.93 16.88 23.02
CA ASP A 631 -23.67 15.63 23.17
C ASP A 631 -23.04 14.73 24.25
N LEU A 632 -21.71 14.73 24.39
CA LEU A 632 -21.00 14.06 25.49
C LEU A 632 -21.36 14.66 26.85
N GLU A 633 -21.35 15.99 26.98
CA GLU A 633 -21.79 16.66 28.21
C GLU A 633 -23.27 16.36 28.53
N LEU A 634 -24.09 16.20 27.50
CA LEU A 634 -25.51 15.90 27.66
C LEU A 634 -25.73 14.54 28.33
N VAL A 635 -24.89 13.53 28.04
CA VAL A 635 -24.95 12.22 28.69
C VAL A 635 -24.75 12.37 30.20
N GLN A 636 -23.75 13.14 30.62
CA GLN A 636 -23.48 13.39 32.04
C GLN A 636 -24.65 14.12 32.72
N LYS A 637 -25.25 15.12 32.05
CA LYS A 637 -26.43 15.85 32.55
C LYS A 637 -27.64 14.91 32.69
N GLU A 638 -27.88 14.04 31.71
CA GLU A 638 -28.97 13.04 31.72
C GLU A 638 -28.76 11.99 32.84
N ALA A 639 -27.52 11.57 33.09
CA ALA A 639 -27.19 10.66 34.18
C ALA A 639 -27.47 11.30 35.56
N ALA A 640 -27.06 12.55 35.77
CA ALA A 640 -27.31 13.27 37.01
C ALA A 640 -28.81 13.54 37.25
N GLU A 641 -29.56 13.90 36.19
CA GLU A 641 -31.02 14.05 36.26
C GLU A 641 -31.70 12.72 36.61
N GLN A 642 -31.28 11.62 35.99
CA GLN A 642 -31.78 10.28 36.30
C GLN A 642 -31.54 9.92 37.77
N GLU A 643 -30.33 10.12 38.28
CA GLU A 643 -30.01 9.80 39.68
C GLU A 643 -30.91 10.57 40.65
N LYS A 644 -31.14 11.86 40.39
CA LYS A 644 -32.04 12.68 41.20
C LYS A 644 -33.48 12.16 41.18
N LEU A 645 -34.04 11.88 40.00
CA LEU A 645 -35.41 11.38 39.87
C LEU A 645 -35.57 9.98 40.49
N ILE A 646 -34.58 9.11 40.34
CA ILE A 646 -34.56 7.78 40.95
C ILE A 646 -34.50 7.88 42.47
N ASN A 647 -33.67 8.75 43.03
CA ASN A 647 -33.59 8.95 44.47
C ASN A 647 -34.90 9.48 45.05
N ASP A 648 -35.54 10.43 44.36
CA ASP A 648 -36.87 10.92 44.71
C ASP A 648 -37.92 9.80 44.63
N LEU A 649 -37.90 8.98 43.58
CA LEU A 649 -38.78 7.82 43.40
C LEU A 649 -38.61 6.80 44.55
N ILE A 650 -37.36 6.44 44.89
CA ILE A 650 -37.06 5.51 45.99
C ILE A 650 -37.56 6.08 47.33
N ARG A 651 -37.36 7.39 47.58
CA ARG A 651 -37.85 8.06 48.80
C ARG A 651 -39.37 7.96 48.90
N VAL A 652 -40.07 8.33 47.84
CA VAL A 652 -41.55 8.27 47.80
C VAL A 652 -42.05 6.83 47.89
N ASN A 653 -41.36 5.87 47.27
CA ASN A 653 -41.72 4.46 47.36
C ASN A 653 -41.54 3.89 48.78
N ARG A 654 -40.49 4.30 49.51
CA ARG A 654 -40.33 3.94 50.94
C ARG A 654 -41.46 4.50 51.80
N GLU A 655 -41.88 5.74 51.53
CA GLU A 655 -43.03 6.33 52.21
C GLU A 655 -44.31 5.54 51.91
N PHE A 656 -44.54 5.20 50.63
CA PHE A 656 -45.65 4.35 50.20
C PHE A 656 -45.65 2.98 50.88
N GLU A 657 -44.51 2.28 50.90
CA GLU A 657 -44.37 0.97 51.55
C GLU A 657 -44.61 1.02 53.06
N SER A 658 -44.20 2.10 53.74
CA SER A 658 -44.48 2.27 55.17
C SER A 658 -45.98 2.45 55.46
N GLN A 659 -46.67 3.27 54.65
CA GLN A 659 -48.12 3.45 54.75
C GLN A 659 -48.89 2.17 54.38
N LYS A 660 -48.43 1.44 53.36
CA LYS A 660 -48.96 0.14 52.96
C LYS A 660 -48.88 -0.89 54.10
N LYS A 661 -47.76 -0.94 54.83
CA LYS A 661 -47.60 -1.81 56.00
C LYS A 661 -48.57 -1.48 57.14
N ILE A 662 -48.81 -0.19 57.40
CA ILE A 662 -49.74 0.26 58.44
C ILE A 662 -51.18 -0.15 58.12
N VAL A 663 -51.57 -0.03 56.85
CA VAL A 663 -52.95 -0.31 56.42
C VAL A 663 -53.21 -1.81 56.20
N GLY A 664 -52.17 -2.63 56.10
CA GLY A 664 -52.27 -4.09 56.00
C GLY A 664 -52.62 -4.60 54.59
N ASP A 665 -52.04 -5.72 54.22
CA ASP A 665 -51.83 -6.13 52.81
C ASP A 665 -52.59 -7.41 52.41
N LYS A 666 -53.73 -7.72 53.06
CA LYS A 666 -54.47 -8.98 52.86
C LYS A 666 -55.12 -9.06 51.46
N GLY A 667 -54.36 -9.55 50.47
CA GLY A 667 -54.80 -9.84 49.10
C GLY A 667 -54.21 -8.94 48.00
N ASN A 668 -53.58 -7.81 48.34
CA ASN A 668 -53.00 -6.90 47.34
C ASN A 668 -51.60 -7.31 46.89
N ARG A 669 -50.84 -8.03 47.73
CA ARG A 669 -49.49 -8.50 47.40
C ARG A 669 -49.43 -9.49 46.25
N GLU A 670 -50.35 -10.46 46.20
CA GLU A 670 -50.42 -11.45 45.11
C GLU A 670 -50.87 -10.78 43.81
N ARG A 671 -51.80 -9.83 43.89
CA ARG A 671 -52.26 -9.00 42.77
C ARG A 671 -51.14 -8.13 42.21
N GLU A 672 -50.39 -7.44 43.06
CA GLU A 672 -49.23 -6.64 42.69
C GLU A 672 -48.17 -7.48 41.96
N GLN A 673 -47.84 -8.66 42.49
CA GLN A 673 -46.89 -9.56 41.86
C GLN A 673 -47.38 -10.07 40.50
N ALA A 674 -48.67 -10.38 40.36
CA ALA A 674 -49.25 -10.77 39.07
C ALA A 674 -49.18 -9.64 38.05
N LEU A 675 -49.55 -8.41 38.43
CA LEU A 675 -49.47 -7.22 37.57
C LEU A 675 -48.03 -6.92 37.16
N GLN A 676 -47.07 -6.97 38.08
CA GLN A 676 -45.66 -6.72 37.77
C GLN A 676 -45.08 -7.80 36.84
N LYS A 677 -45.46 -9.07 37.02
CA LYS A 677 -45.04 -10.15 36.11
C LYS A 677 -45.52 -9.91 34.67
N LEU A 678 -46.76 -9.44 34.50
CA LEU A 678 -47.32 -9.13 33.19
C LEU A 678 -46.63 -7.92 32.56
N GLU A 679 -46.40 -6.83 33.31
CA GLU A 679 -45.67 -5.66 32.81
C GLU A 679 -44.22 -6.03 32.43
N ASN A 680 -43.52 -6.79 33.28
CA ASN A 680 -42.17 -7.27 32.97
C ASN A 680 -42.12 -8.13 31.70
N ALA A 681 -43.15 -8.95 31.46
CA ALA A 681 -43.24 -9.74 30.23
C ALA A 681 -43.42 -8.87 28.99
N TYR A 682 -44.19 -7.77 29.08
CA TYR A 682 -44.34 -6.81 27.99
C TYR A 682 -43.02 -6.10 27.62
N TYR A 683 -42.26 -5.62 28.61
CA TYR A 683 -40.95 -5.00 28.33
C TYR A 683 -39.94 -5.99 27.77
N LYS A 684 -39.89 -7.21 28.32
CA LYS A 684 -39.04 -8.29 27.78
C LYS A 684 -39.44 -8.67 26.35
N TYR A 685 -40.73 -8.62 26.02
CA TYR A 685 -41.18 -8.80 24.64
C TYR A 685 -40.62 -7.71 23.70
N LYS A 686 -40.65 -6.44 24.11
CA LYS A 686 -40.06 -5.34 23.32
C LYS A 686 -38.56 -5.52 23.12
N GLU A 687 -37.84 -5.92 24.17
CA GLU A 687 -36.42 -6.27 24.10
C GLU A 687 -36.18 -7.40 23.09
N LEU A 688 -36.95 -8.49 23.16
CA LEU A 688 -36.82 -9.62 22.24
C LEU A 688 -37.10 -9.25 20.79
N VAL A 689 -38.12 -8.43 20.53
CA VAL A 689 -38.40 -7.94 19.17
C VAL A 689 -37.21 -7.16 18.62
N SER A 690 -36.58 -6.32 19.46
CA SER A 690 -35.37 -5.60 19.09
C SER A 690 -34.20 -6.56 18.81
N ASN A 691 -33.93 -7.50 19.72
CA ASN A 691 -32.84 -8.47 19.58
C ASN A 691 -32.98 -9.34 18.32
N VAL A 692 -34.20 -9.77 18.01
CA VAL A 692 -34.51 -10.55 16.82
C VAL A 692 -34.32 -9.74 15.54
N GLU A 693 -34.67 -8.45 15.53
CA GLU A 693 -34.44 -7.58 14.37
C GLU A 693 -32.93 -7.33 14.15
N VAL A 694 -32.16 -7.15 15.23
CA VAL A 694 -30.69 -7.08 15.18
C VAL A 694 -30.10 -8.38 14.61
N GLY A 695 -30.56 -9.53 15.08
CA GLY A 695 -30.14 -10.84 14.54
C GLY A 695 -30.47 -10.99 13.05
N ARG A 696 -31.68 -10.59 12.62
CA ARG A 696 -32.06 -10.61 11.20
C ARG A 696 -31.15 -9.73 10.36
N LYS A 697 -30.81 -8.53 10.83
CA LYS A 697 -29.89 -7.63 10.14
C LYS A 697 -28.48 -8.24 10.04
N PHE A 698 -27.99 -8.80 11.14
CA PHE A 698 -26.69 -9.47 11.20
C PHE A 698 -26.54 -10.56 10.14
N TYR A 699 -27.48 -11.50 10.04
CA TYR A 699 -27.41 -12.57 9.04
C TYR A 699 -27.56 -12.05 7.60
N ASN A 700 -28.38 -11.02 7.34
CA ASN A 700 -28.44 -10.41 6.01
C ASN A 700 -27.12 -9.75 5.58
N ASP A 701 -26.39 -9.13 6.52
CA ASP A 701 -25.08 -8.55 6.24
C ASP A 701 -24.02 -9.66 6.11
N LEU A 702 -24.07 -10.69 6.96
CA LEU A 702 -23.20 -11.87 6.88
C LEU A 702 -23.34 -12.58 5.54
N SER A 703 -24.57 -12.75 5.04
CA SER A 703 -24.86 -13.36 3.74
C SER A 703 -24.07 -12.73 2.59
N ARG A 704 -23.90 -11.40 2.60
CA ARG A 704 -23.08 -10.70 1.60
C ARG A 704 -21.59 -11.02 1.75
N ILE A 705 -21.11 -11.13 2.99
CA ILE A 705 -19.72 -11.44 3.30
C ILE A 705 -19.38 -12.88 2.89
N VAL A 706 -20.18 -13.87 3.31
CA VAL A 706 -19.95 -15.27 2.91
C VAL A 706 -20.16 -15.51 1.42
N GLY A 707 -21.10 -14.79 0.78
CA GLY A 707 -21.23 -14.79 -0.67
C GLY A 707 -19.97 -14.30 -1.38
N GLY A 708 -19.40 -13.17 -0.94
CA GLY A 708 -18.14 -12.63 -1.46
C GLY A 708 -16.95 -13.58 -1.23
N PHE A 709 -16.87 -14.22 -0.07
CA PHE A 709 -15.87 -15.24 0.24
C PHE A 709 -15.97 -16.43 -0.72
N ARG A 710 -17.16 -17.00 -0.93
CA ARG A 710 -17.38 -18.13 -1.85
C ARG A 710 -16.94 -17.78 -3.27
N ASP A 711 -17.30 -16.60 -3.75
CA ASP A 711 -16.93 -16.16 -5.10
C ASP A 711 -15.41 -15.95 -5.23
N GLY A 712 -14.77 -15.42 -4.18
CA GLY A 712 -13.31 -15.32 -4.07
C GLY A 712 -12.61 -16.68 -4.07
N ALA A 713 -13.11 -17.64 -3.27
CA ALA A 713 -12.62 -19.01 -3.22
C ALA A 713 -12.77 -19.70 -4.59
N ARG A 714 -13.92 -19.56 -5.27
CA ARG A 714 -14.13 -20.11 -6.62
C ARG A 714 -13.14 -19.54 -7.63
N SER A 715 -12.90 -18.24 -7.60
CA SER A 715 -11.93 -17.59 -8.50
C SER A 715 -10.52 -18.10 -8.24
N PHE A 716 -10.11 -18.18 -6.98
CA PHE A 716 -8.81 -18.70 -6.57
C PHE A 716 -8.61 -20.14 -7.03
N VAL A 717 -9.55 -21.04 -6.75
CA VAL A 717 -9.47 -22.45 -7.16
C VAL A 717 -9.41 -22.59 -8.69
N THR A 718 -10.13 -21.73 -9.42
CA THR A 718 -10.11 -21.74 -10.90
C THR A 718 -8.73 -21.35 -11.44
N GLU A 719 -8.13 -20.28 -10.90
CA GLU A 719 -6.78 -19.87 -11.29
C GLU A 719 -5.77 -20.95 -10.91
N ARG A 720 -5.90 -21.50 -9.70
CA ARG A 720 -4.99 -22.54 -9.22
C ARG A 720 -5.06 -23.81 -10.08
N ARG A 721 -6.25 -24.23 -10.51
CA ARG A 721 -6.41 -25.36 -11.44
C ARG A 721 -5.85 -25.06 -12.83
N ARG A 722 -5.88 -23.80 -13.27
CA ARG A 722 -5.29 -23.38 -14.54
C ARG A 722 -3.78 -23.47 -14.50
N GLU A 723 -3.15 -22.93 -13.45
CA GLU A 723 -1.71 -23.06 -13.21
C GLU A 723 -1.28 -24.52 -13.14
N ALA A 724 -2.01 -25.35 -12.39
CA ALA A 724 -1.74 -26.78 -12.28
C ALA A 724 -1.71 -27.47 -13.64
N ARG A 725 -2.67 -27.17 -14.52
CA ARG A 725 -2.70 -27.70 -15.90
C ARG A 725 -1.52 -27.24 -16.73
N MET A 726 -1.12 -25.97 -16.62
CA MET A 726 0.03 -25.45 -17.35
C MET A 726 1.32 -26.17 -16.94
N ILE A 727 1.51 -26.42 -15.64
CA ILE A 727 2.67 -27.17 -15.13
C ILE A 727 2.61 -28.63 -15.57
N GLU A 728 1.43 -29.28 -15.53
CA GLU A 728 1.26 -30.64 -16.05
C GLU A 728 1.58 -30.73 -17.55
N ASP A 729 1.14 -29.76 -18.35
CA ASP A 729 1.42 -29.69 -19.79
C ASP A 729 2.92 -29.49 -20.05
N ASP A 730 3.60 -28.62 -19.29
CA ASP A 730 5.05 -28.41 -19.36
C ASP A 730 5.83 -29.67 -18.97
N ILE A 731 5.38 -30.40 -17.95
CA ILE A 731 6.00 -31.67 -17.53
C ILE A 731 5.78 -32.77 -18.58
N ASN A 732 4.62 -32.80 -19.23
CA ASN A 732 4.25 -33.81 -20.23
C ASN A 732 4.81 -33.50 -21.63
N MET A 733 5.38 -32.31 -21.87
CA MET A 733 6.03 -31.99 -23.13
C MET A 733 7.32 -32.83 -23.29
N PRO A 734 7.56 -33.48 -24.45
CA PRO A 734 8.80 -34.23 -24.65
C PRO A 734 10.02 -33.30 -24.54
N PRO A 735 11.11 -33.72 -23.87
CA PRO A 735 12.30 -32.88 -23.77
C PRO A 735 12.90 -32.66 -25.16
N LEU A 736 13.02 -31.40 -25.57
CA LEU A 736 13.72 -30.95 -26.80
C LEU A 736 15.25 -31.19 -26.75
N HIS A 737 15.73 -32.14 -25.94
CA HIS A 737 17.14 -32.48 -25.77
C HIS A 737 17.63 -33.57 -26.76
N GLY A 738 16.92 -33.81 -27.86
CA GLY A 738 17.23 -34.89 -28.81
C GLY A 738 17.54 -34.49 -30.25
N LEU A 739 17.50 -33.20 -30.62
CA LEU A 739 17.86 -32.76 -31.98
C LEU A 739 19.33 -32.34 -32.06
N SER A 740 20.22 -33.32 -31.90
CA SER A 740 21.60 -33.22 -32.37
C SER A 740 21.57 -33.47 -33.88
N LEU A 741 21.57 -32.40 -34.68
CA LEU A 741 21.84 -32.46 -36.12
C LEU A 741 23.33 -32.77 -36.30
N ASP A 742 23.63 -34.07 -36.38
CA ASP A 742 24.95 -34.59 -36.68
C ASP A 742 25.30 -34.26 -38.14
N HIS A 743 26.42 -33.54 -38.30
CA HIS A 743 26.99 -33.14 -39.57
C HIS A 743 28.09 -34.14 -39.93
N GLN A 744 27.77 -35.17 -40.72
CA GLN A 744 28.79 -35.97 -41.40
C GLN A 744 28.45 -36.29 -42.85
N GLN A 745 29.49 -36.15 -43.66
CA GLN A 745 29.59 -36.23 -45.10
C GLN A 745 29.28 -37.62 -45.68
N GLN A 746 28.54 -37.60 -46.79
CA GLN A 746 28.66 -38.42 -48.02
C GLN A 746 29.07 -39.90 -47.92
N HIS A 747 28.19 -40.79 -48.41
CA HIS A 747 28.42 -41.52 -49.67
C HIS A 747 27.12 -42.12 -50.26
N GLN A 748 27.14 -42.24 -51.59
CA GLN A 748 26.14 -42.61 -52.64
C GLN A 748 25.31 -43.90 -52.37
N ALA A 749 24.15 -44.21 -52.98
CA ALA A 749 23.70 -43.97 -54.35
C ALA A 749 22.17 -44.21 -54.58
N ALA A 750 21.66 -43.60 -55.67
CA ALA A 750 20.54 -43.98 -56.58
C ALA A 750 19.09 -44.10 -56.03
N GLN A 751 18.01 -43.64 -56.69
CA GLN A 751 17.80 -43.01 -58.01
C GLN A 751 16.39 -42.36 -58.08
N ASN A 752 16.32 -41.17 -58.70
CA ASN A 752 15.28 -40.56 -59.57
C ASN A 752 13.79 -40.61 -59.16
N TYR A 753 13.05 -39.49 -59.10
CA TYR A 753 12.82 -38.55 -60.20
C TYR A 753 12.51 -37.11 -59.71
N ALA A 754 12.76 -36.20 -60.63
CA ALA A 754 12.73 -34.74 -60.61
C ALA A 754 11.77 -34.30 -61.76
N PRO A 755 11.46 -33.01 -62.05
CA PRO A 755 11.39 -31.84 -61.17
C PRO A 755 10.44 -30.67 -61.61
N VAL A 756 10.46 -29.60 -60.78
CA VAL A 756 10.26 -28.12 -61.02
C VAL A 756 8.90 -27.51 -61.43
N GLN A 757 8.66 -26.34 -60.80
CA GLN A 757 8.06 -25.05 -61.25
C GLN A 757 6.65 -24.75 -60.71
N ILE A 758 6.23 -23.52 -60.35
CA ILE A 758 6.75 -22.14 -60.21
C ILE A 758 5.60 -21.37 -59.48
N GLN A 759 5.95 -20.40 -58.64
CA GLN A 759 5.32 -19.08 -58.40
C GLN A 759 3.86 -18.79 -58.85
N GLN A 760 3.03 -18.21 -57.97
CA GLN A 760 2.15 -17.01 -58.17
C GLN A 760 1.19 -16.87 -56.97
N GLN A 761 1.15 -15.74 -56.23
CA GLN A 761 0.53 -14.43 -56.53
C GLN A 761 -1.02 -14.45 -56.64
N GLN A 762 -1.64 -13.88 -55.59
CA GLN A 762 -2.77 -12.93 -55.55
C GLN A 762 -4.01 -13.04 -56.48
N GLN A 763 -5.15 -12.75 -55.82
CA GLN A 763 -6.38 -12.06 -56.28
C GLN A 763 -7.68 -12.86 -56.56
N GLN A 764 -8.64 -12.64 -55.64
CA GLN A 764 -10.02 -12.15 -55.82
C GLN A 764 -10.91 -12.69 -56.96
N ALA A 765 -12.09 -13.22 -56.58
CA ALA A 765 -13.44 -12.90 -57.10
C ALA A 765 -14.48 -13.71 -56.29
N GLN A 766 -15.42 -13.09 -55.56
CA GLN A 766 -16.76 -12.62 -55.97
C GLN A 766 -17.87 -13.70 -56.03
N GLN A 767 -19.04 -13.23 -55.61
CA GLN A 767 -20.25 -13.91 -55.13
C GLN A 767 -21.13 -14.55 -56.22
N SER A 768 -21.98 -15.51 -55.82
CA SER A 768 -23.38 -15.57 -56.31
C SER A 768 -24.28 -16.47 -55.42
N GLN A 769 -25.48 -15.95 -55.16
CA GLN A 769 -26.60 -16.51 -54.39
C GLN A 769 -27.41 -17.55 -55.20
N GLN A 770 -28.08 -18.52 -54.55
CA GLN A 770 -29.56 -18.67 -54.47
C GLN A 770 -30.06 -20.06 -53.96
N GLN A 771 -30.86 -19.99 -52.88
CA GLN A 771 -32.17 -20.62 -52.58
C GLN A 771 -32.42 -22.16 -52.56
N GLN A 772 -32.68 -22.66 -51.33
CA GLN A 772 -33.75 -23.59 -50.81
C GLN A 772 -34.00 -24.99 -51.46
N PRO A 773 -34.65 -25.99 -50.78
CA PRO A 773 -35.38 -25.98 -49.48
C PRO A 773 -35.00 -27.14 -48.50
N PRO A 774 -35.57 -27.18 -47.26
CA PRO A 774 -35.40 -28.29 -46.31
C PRO A 774 -36.64 -29.22 -46.24
N PRO A 775 -36.49 -30.53 -45.92
CA PRO A 775 -37.61 -31.38 -45.52
C PRO A 775 -37.73 -31.54 -44.00
N GLN A 776 -39.00 -31.57 -43.59
CA GLN A 776 -39.59 -31.71 -42.25
C GLN A 776 -39.56 -33.16 -41.71
N ARG A 777 -39.62 -33.37 -40.37
CA ARG A 777 -40.84 -33.77 -39.62
C ARG A 777 -40.59 -34.19 -38.15
N GLN A 778 -41.33 -33.50 -37.27
CA GLN A 778 -42.17 -33.97 -36.14
C GLN A 778 -41.53 -34.80 -35.01
N SER A 779 -41.42 -34.37 -33.74
CA SER A 779 -42.34 -33.74 -32.76
C SER A 779 -43.44 -34.65 -32.19
N VAL A 780 -43.40 -34.88 -30.88
CA VAL A 780 -44.57 -35.26 -30.06
C VAL A 780 -44.77 -34.18 -28.98
N HIS A 781 -46.04 -33.78 -28.87
CA HIS A 781 -46.69 -32.70 -28.11
C HIS A 781 -46.61 -32.88 -26.57
N SER A 782 -46.46 -31.83 -25.73
CA SER A 782 -47.43 -30.80 -25.24
C SER A 782 -48.61 -31.40 -24.45
N PRO A 783 -49.22 -30.73 -23.42
CA PRO A 783 -49.71 -29.33 -23.52
C PRO A 783 -49.68 -28.48 -22.20
N ALA A 784 -49.56 -27.16 -22.29
CA ALA A 784 -50.62 -26.12 -22.17
C ALA A 784 -50.67 -25.50 -20.75
N GLU A 785 -50.92 -24.22 -20.49
CA GLU A 785 -51.34 -22.99 -21.21
C GLU A 785 -51.26 -21.88 -20.12
N ALA A 786 -51.21 -20.55 -20.32
CA ALA A 786 -51.63 -19.69 -21.41
C ALA A 786 -50.80 -18.39 -21.40
N ARG A 787 -50.80 -17.72 -22.55
CA ARG A 787 -50.16 -16.43 -22.87
C ARG A 787 -51.20 -15.30 -22.84
N ILE A 788 -50.77 -14.09 -23.26
CA ILE A 788 -51.49 -12.91 -23.82
C ILE A 788 -51.35 -11.66 -22.92
N GLN A 789 -50.96 -10.44 -23.35
CA GLN A 789 -50.40 -9.81 -24.56
C GLN A 789 -50.07 -8.32 -24.23
N SER A 790 -49.42 -7.62 -25.19
CA SER A 790 -49.41 -6.14 -25.46
C SER A 790 -48.14 -5.39 -25.02
N TRP A 791 -47.56 -4.40 -25.73
CA TRP A 791 -47.57 -3.92 -27.13
C TRP A 791 -46.40 -2.88 -27.27
N ALA A 792 -45.71 -2.80 -28.43
CA ALA A 792 -44.85 -1.69 -28.95
C ALA A 792 -43.33 -1.60 -28.52
N PRO A 793 -42.43 -0.87 -29.25
CA PRO A 793 -41.31 -1.39 -30.07
C PRO A 793 -39.87 -1.10 -29.53
N PRO A 794 -38.78 -1.61 -30.16
CA PRO A 794 -37.45 -1.70 -29.54
C PRO A 794 -36.52 -0.53 -29.88
N ALA A 795 -35.81 -0.01 -28.87
CA ALA A 795 -34.56 0.74 -29.03
C ALA A 795 -33.52 0.12 -28.08
N GLU A 796 -32.33 -0.11 -28.63
CA GLU A 796 -31.27 -0.98 -28.11
C GLU A 796 -30.76 -0.57 -26.71
N THR A 797 -30.88 -1.50 -25.75
CA THR A 797 -30.20 -1.45 -24.45
C THR A 797 -29.00 -2.40 -24.47
N VAL A 798 -27.80 -1.83 -24.36
CA VAL A 798 -26.57 -2.58 -24.03
C VAL A 798 -26.64 -2.96 -22.54
N ALA A 799 -26.37 -4.23 -22.24
CA ALA A 799 -26.42 -4.81 -20.89
C ALA A 799 -25.34 -4.20 -19.96
N PRO A 800 -25.66 -3.90 -18.68
CA PRO A 800 -24.67 -3.49 -17.69
C PRO A 800 -23.89 -4.69 -17.15
N GLN A 801 -22.55 -4.61 -17.16
CA GLN A 801 -21.67 -5.59 -16.52
C GLN A 801 -21.68 -5.43 -14.97
N PRO A 802 -21.56 -6.52 -14.19
CA PRO A 802 -21.58 -6.48 -12.72
C PRO A 802 -20.27 -5.94 -12.13
N GLN A 803 -20.36 -4.96 -11.22
CA GLN A 803 -19.25 -4.44 -10.41
C GLN A 803 -18.98 -5.32 -9.17
N PRO A 804 -17.71 -5.50 -8.75
CA PRO A 804 -17.36 -6.26 -7.53
C PRO A 804 -17.37 -5.40 -6.24
N PRO A 805 -17.44 -6.02 -5.03
CA PRO A 805 -17.50 -5.30 -3.75
C PRO A 805 -16.14 -4.69 -3.32
N ARG A 806 -16.17 -3.52 -2.67
CA ARG A 806 -15.01 -2.77 -2.13
C ARG A 806 -14.40 -3.48 -0.89
N ALA A 807 -13.07 -3.60 -0.83
CA ALA A 807 -12.32 -4.20 0.29
C ALA A 807 -11.75 -3.14 1.26
N ASN A 808 -11.79 -3.44 2.56
CA ASN A 808 -11.33 -2.61 3.69
C ASN A 808 -9.80 -2.72 3.91
N PRO A 809 -9.02 -1.62 4.01
CA PRO A 809 -7.57 -1.67 4.23
C PRO A 809 -7.19 -1.37 5.69
N MET A 810 -7.20 -2.35 6.59
CA MET A 810 -6.67 -2.14 7.96
C MET A 810 -5.99 -3.34 8.64
N GLN A 811 -5.86 -4.50 8.00
CA GLN A 811 -5.15 -5.66 8.59
C GLN A 811 -3.64 -5.61 8.33
N ALA A 812 -2.93 -4.64 8.91
CA ALA A 812 -1.46 -4.67 9.01
C ALA A 812 -0.91 -3.72 10.10
N MET A 813 -1.47 -3.70 11.30
CA MET A 813 -0.81 -3.17 12.50
C MET A 813 -1.71 -3.41 13.71
N TRP A 814 -1.51 -4.54 14.41
CA TRP A 814 -1.71 -4.78 15.86
C TRP A 814 -1.97 -6.26 16.14
N ASN A 815 -1.21 -6.84 17.07
CA ASN A 815 -1.37 -8.20 17.57
C ASN A 815 -1.76 -8.14 19.07
N PRO A 816 -2.94 -8.65 19.50
CA PRO A 816 -3.43 -8.50 20.87
C PRO A 816 -2.76 -9.37 21.96
N GLU A 817 -1.74 -10.18 21.65
CA GLU A 817 -1.21 -11.19 22.60
C GLU A 817 -0.03 -10.76 23.49
N MET A 818 0.42 -9.49 23.43
CA MET A 818 1.52 -9.03 24.31
C MET A 818 0.99 -8.34 25.58
N GLY A 819 1.00 -9.09 26.69
CA GLY A 819 0.58 -8.62 28.01
C GLY A 819 1.42 -7.46 28.57
N ILE A 820 0.72 -6.50 29.17
CA ILE A 820 1.27 -5.31 29.84
C ILE A 820 1.97 -5.71 31.15
N LYS A 821 3.26 -5.40 31.30
CA LYS A 821 3.98 -5.49 32.59
C LYS A 821 4.16 -4.08 33.18
N PHE A 822 3.61 -3.85 34.36
CA PHE A 822 3.86 -2.68 35.20
C PHE A 822 4.97 -2.94 36.23
N GLY A 823 5.85 -1.95 36.46
CA GLY A 823 6.78 -1.92 37.59
C GLY A 823 7.70 -0.69 37.58
N GLY A 824 7.51 0.22 38.56
CA GLY A 824 8.28 1.47 38.79
C GLY A 824 9.75 1.23 39.23
N GLY A 825 10.65 2.20 39.16
CA GLY A 825 10.76 3.46 39.94
C GLY A 825 12.23 3.99 39.88
N PRO A 826 12.57 5.12 40.52
CA PRO A 826 13.32 6.21 39.86
C PRO A 826 14.75 6.49 40.40
N ALA A 827 15.60 7.15 39.60
CA ALA A 827 16.80 7.89 40.06
C ALA A 827 17.37 8.81 38.94
N PRO A 828 18.22 9.82 39.23
CA PRO A 828 17.81 11.22 39.02
C PRO A 828 18.79 12.11 38.21
N SER A 829 18.27 13.29 37.82
CA SER A 829 18.88 14.63 37.71
C SER A 829 20.35 14.83 37.27
N GLY A 830 20.54 15.70 36.26
CA GLY A 830 21.73 16.55 36.15
C GLY A 830 22.02 17.11 34.75
N ALA A 831 21.74 18.39 34.54
CA ALA A 831 22.30 19.24 33.48
C ALA A 831 23.04 20.41 34.16
N PRO A 832 23.68 21.39 33.47
CA PRO A 832 24.22 21.46 32.10
C PRO A 832 25.70 21.98 32.07
N GLY A 833 26.36 22.06 30.90
CA GLY A 833 27.65 22.78 30.81
C GLY A 833 28.33 22.82 29.44
N GLN A 834 28.66 24.04 29.01
CA GLN A 834 29.32 24.48 27.76
C GLN A 834 30.78 24.00 27.59
N GLY A 835 31.27 24.00 26.35
CA GLY A 835 32.70 24.24 26.07
C GLY A 835 33.28 23.54 24.83
N ALA A 836 33.59 24.30 23.78
CA ALA A 836 34.77 24.04 22.94
C ALA A 836 36.02 24.47 23.76
N PRO A 837 37.24 23.88 23.62
CA PRO A 837 38.02 23.98 22.39
C PRO A 837 39.12 22.90 22.10
N LYS A 838 39.72 23.01 20.91
CA LYS A 838 41.16 22.81 20.56
C LYS A 838 41.81 21.40 20.48
N SER A 839 42.30 21.14 19.27
CA SER A 839 43.65 20.65 18.89
C SER A 839 44.41 19.73 19.86
N GLY A 840 44.50 18.45 19.49
CA GLY A 840 45.45 17.48 20.04
C GLY A 840 45.99 16.58 18.94
N GLN A 841 47.31 16.44 18.91
CA GLN A 841 48.08 15.54 18.06
C GLN A 841 47.54 14.10 18.16
N ASN A 842 47.28 13.45 17.02
CA ASN A 842 47.03 12.02 16.97
C ASN A 842 48.25 11.27 16.43
N THR A 843 48.79 10.48 17.35
CA THR A 843 49.75 9.38 17.19
C THR A 843 49.20 8.29 16.28
N TRP A 844 50.13 7.62 15.58
CA TRP A 844 49.93 6.60 14.55
C TRP A 844 49.26 5.31 15.06
N ASP A 845 48.31 4.76 14.28
CA ASP A 845 47.62 3.48 14.51
C ASP A 845 48.09 2.43 13.47
N PRO A 846 48.66 1.27 13.89
CA PRO A 846 49.15 0.22 13.00
C PRO A 846 48.07 -0.59 12.24
N LYS A 847 46.76 -0.31 12.42
CA LYS A 847 45.68 -1.03 11.74
C LYS A 847 45.04 -0.28 10.56
N ALA A 848 45.52 0.91 10.22
CA ALA A 848 45.10 1.61 9.01
C ALA A 848 45.86 1.05 7.79
N GLY A 849 45.13 0.37 6.90
CA GLY A 849 45.64 -0.17 5.64
C GLY A 849 46.41 0.87 4.82
N ILE A 850 47.43 0.38 4.13
CA ILE A 850 48.40 1.15 3.35
C ILE A 850 47.68 2.02 2.31
N ARG A 851 47.70 3.35 2.51
CA ARG A 851 47.47 4.30 1.42
C ARG A 851 48.79 4.55 0.73
N PHE A 852 48.94 4.07 -0.50
CA PHE A 852 50.08 4.45 -1.33
C PHE A 852 49.91 5.90 -1.77
N GLY A 853 50.78 6.75 -1.23
CA GLY A 853 51.14 8.07 -1.74
C GLY A 853 52.64 8.09 -1.95
#